data_AF-A0A914LZN7-F1
#
_entry.id   AF-A0A914LZN7-F1
#
_cell.length_a   1.000
_cell.length_b   1.000
_cell.length_c   1.000
_cell.angle_alpha   90.00
_cell.angle_beta   90.00
_cell.angle_gamma   90.00
#
_symmetry.space_group_name_H-M   'P 1'
#
loop_
_entity.id
_entity.type
_entity.pdbx_description
1 polymer ?
#
loop_
_entity_poly.entity_id
_entity_poly.type
_entity_poly.pdbx_seq_one_letter_code
_entity_poly.pdbx_strand_id
1 'polypeptide(L)'
;MGSCLVLRCIRAPGKEIMRCIKFEFMPRKWYHIALTFIYSRWSKGEIHCFVDGCLVEVIDSNWLVSQNEHFDHCYIGCGHEEDEGEAFSGQMAAIYVLSQSITPQQAACLHYLGSSYQSHFRHKSESNLPENYKKLLFDGKLSESIIFSYCPKDCHGQMVLSHPPNTSKNATNSYFVQVPHAIMKNGVEVITTHSIHNSLHSVGGIQMLLPLFSQIDMAKEENIEEEICSKLLTVIATLLGTSLNSQQQFLQCRGFSVISNLLQNSSNVHLSMNLLETFISMSKAFANFNNGLPLLKQLVESVFLASHLWLKAEPLVQVRLYTFLANEFFSNIDLLQIVRRTQTVVILMNTLKKYWITLPNGYIEEEEEETDGNSIQNKSSSKNNNTNFDRSAIVHVRTCILKLVYNFTFLCCEGSEERDDELQCIFNFIATTNEDDNLYDVLTQTMQQISDHPAILVPAFDKKKVICIIFNLISSSNELIKIPALKMFGYYLCRSTQKRKNESINQRNLFHLLTDKLMLNCHSLSLATYNALFEILVELVCPEILFVKHEELPIENTRFENPQILKVVAQLLIQSEESSETLRVKKIFLQDLIRHCKDCRENRRIILQMSVWQEWLISLSYIYPENEEQKNVSELVFQLFSILLFHAIRLEYGGWRVWVDTMAIAHSKVSWQKYRKNLTQKQEEDARKKLGENLNKNDQSSSSGGGVSSLYRTPDFVWSQVQIQFLNDLLMLIQAVVQEWKNSPSPIADYLNNSDNHVFITNTVHIFSQLADSLVMACGGLLPLLAAATAPTSELELFDTTQQELDISDAAYFLEIFAEVADVFIFTSPLTLNELEQEKNMPAGGILRQALRLSSGLRPAASKHTSA
;
A
#
# COMPACT_ATOMS: atom_id res chain seq x y z
N MET A 1 71.32 26.13 9.70
CA MET A 1 70.30 26.75 8.84
C MET A 1 69.03 26.89 9.66
N GLY A 2 68.71 28.13 10.03
CA GLY A 2 67.98 28.47 11.25
C GLY A 2 66.46 28.48 11.11
N SER A 3 65.78 27.94 12.12
CA SER A 3 64.33 28.01 12.37
C SER A 3 63.91 29.32 13.07
N CYS A 4 64.67 30.41 12.88
CA CYS A 4 64.52 31.64 13.65
C CYS A 4 64.50 32.89 12.79
N LEU A 5 63.61 33.83 13.12
CA LEU A 5 63.61 35.19 12.58
C LEU A 5 64.57 36.06 13.39
N VAL A 6 65.53 36.71 12.73
CA VAL A 6 66.46 37.65 13.37
C VAL A 6 66.13 39.07 12.92
N LEU A 7 65.82 39.94 13.88
CA LEU A 7 65.63 41.36 13.65
C LEU A 7 66.96 42.08 13.86
N ARG A 8 67.53 42.61 12.77
CA ARG A 8 68.77 43.41 12.77
C ARG A 8 68.44 44.84 12.37
N CYS A 9 68.73 45.78 13.25
CA CYS A 9 68.59 47.23 13.01
C CYS A 9 69.98 47.87 13.03
N ILE A 10 70.40 48.46 11.90
CA ILE A 10 71.74 49.03 11.72
C ILE A 10 71.58 50.53 11.45
N ARG A 11 72.20 51.39 12.27
CA ARG A 11 72.21 52.84 12.02
C ARG A 11 73.49 53.29 11.31
N ALA A 12 74.61 52.72 11.70
CA ALA A 12 75.94 53.02 11.17
C ALA A 12 76.85 51.80 11.42
N PRO A 13 77.98 51.66 10.71
CA PRO A 13 78.93 50.58 10.94
C PRO A 13 79.35 50.51 12.42
N GLY A 14 79.20 49.35 13.05
CA GLY A 14 79.50 49.13 14.49
C GLY A 14 78.42 49.58 15.48
N LYS A 15 77.27 50.06 14.99
CA LYS A 15 76.12 50.53 15.78
C LYS A 15 74.85 49.78 15.35
N GLU A 16 74.74 48.53 15.78
CA GLU A 16 73.64 47.63 15.45
C GLU A 16 72.95 47.02 16.67
N ILE A 17 71.64 46.80 16.56
CA ILE A 17 70.87 45.93 17.45
C ILE A 17 70.53 44.68 16.66
N MET A 18 70.93 43.51 17.17
CA MET A 18 70.52 42.21 16.62
C MET A 18 69.74 41.44 17.70
N ARG A 19 68.54 40.98 17.36
CA ARG A 19 67.68 40.19 18.25
C ARG A 19 67.09 39.01 17.50
N CYS A 20 67.31 37.80 18.02
CA CYS A 20 66.60 36.61 17.58
C CYS A 20 65.21 36.60 18.22
N ILE A 21 64.16 36.53 17.40
CA ILE A 21 62.77 36.43 17.88
C ILE A 21 62.56 35.04 18.47
N LYS A 22 61.97 34.95 19.67
CA LYS A 22 61.67 33.68 20.35
C LYS A 22 60.43 32.98 19.76
N PHE A 23 60.48 32.70 18.47
CA PHE A 23 59.47 31.93 17.75
C PHE A 23 60.15 30.84 16.91
N GLU A 24 59.62 29.62 16.98
CA GLU A 24 60.13 28.51 16.19
C GLU A 24 59.41 28.44 14.84
N PHE A 25 60.16 28.72 13.77
CA PHE A 25 59.68 28.64 12.39
C PHE A 25 59.96 27.24 11.82
N MET A 26 58.91 26.57 11.36
CA MET A 26 58.97 25.26 10.72
C MET A 26 59.00 25.40 9.20
N PRO A 27 59.80 24.60 8.49
CA PRO A 27 59.80 24.59 7.04
C PRO A 27 58.44 24.16 6.48
N ARG A 28 58.09 24.65 5.27
CA ARG A 28 56.85 24.34 4.53
C ARG A 28 55.53 24.73 5.23
N LYS A 29 55.59 25.53 6.30
CA LYS A 29 54.43 26.20 6.89
C LYS A 29 54.46 27.68 6.51
N TRP A 30 53.29 28.28 6.30
CA TRP A 30 53.19 29.72 6.13
C TRP A 30 53.08 30.42 7.47
N TYR A 31 53.67 31.61 7.56
CA TYR A 31 53.60 32.45 8.75
C TYR A 31 53.16 33.85 8.38
N HIS A 32 52.32 34.47 9.22
CA HIS A 32 51.98 35.88 9.12
C HIS A 32 52.86 36.68 10.08
N ILE A 33 53.63 37.63 9.55
CA ILE A 33 54.52 38.47 10.33
C ILE A 33 54.07 39.93 10.20
N ALA A 34 53.79 40.56 11.33
CA ALA A 34 53.56 42.00 11.40
C ALA A 34 54.53 42.63 12.40
N LEU A 35 55.18 43.72 11.98
CA LEU A 35 56.06 44.51 12.83
C LEU A 35 55.43 45.88 13.05
N THR A 36 55.40 46.36 14.29
CA THR A 36 54.99 47.73 14.58
C THR A 36 56.11 48.49 15.25
N PHE A 37 56.46 49.64 14.69
CA PHE A 37 57.42 50.56 15.30
C PHE A 37 56.67 51.67 16.02
N ILE A 38 56.84 51.74 17.34
CA ILE A 38 56.22 52.74 18.20
C ILE A 38 57.28 53.77 18.56
N TYR A 39 57.15 54.96 17.99
CA TYR A 39 58.00 56.09 18.34
C TYR A 39 57.57 56.68 19.69
N SER A 40 58.53 56.90 20.59
CA SER A 40 58.31 57.66 21.82
C SER A 40 59.22 58.89 21.86
N ARG A 41 58.62 60.07 22.05
CA ARG A 41 59.37 61.34 22.16
C ARG A 41 60.11 61.47 23.50
N TRP A 42 59.64 60.77 24.52
CA TRP A 42 60.08 60.92 25.92
C TRP A 42 60.66 59.62 26.52
N SER A 43 60.64 58.52 25.77
CA SER A 43 61.19 57.21 26.14
C SER A 43 61.93 56.60 24.94
N LYS A 44 62.46 55.39 25.11
CA LYS A 44 62.97 54.56 24.02
C LYS A 44 61.81 54.21 23.08
N GLY A 45 62.09 54.10 21.78
CA GLY A 45 61.13 53.54 20.83
C GLY A 45 61.00 52.03 21.04
N GLU A 46 59.89 51.44 20.62
CA GLU A 46 59.65 50.00 20.75
C GLU A 46 59.35 49.38 19.38
N ILE A 47 59.87 48.19 19.13
CA ILE A 47 59.49 47.35 17.99
C ILE A 47 58.72 46.16 18.54
N HIS A 48 57.47 46.02 18.16
CA HIS A 48 56.66 44.85 18.51
C HIS A 48 56.63 43.90 17.33
N CYS A 49 56.94 42.63 17.57
CA CYS A 49 56.91 41.57 16.57
C CYS A 49 55.74 40.63 16.83
N PHE A 50 54.82 40.58 15.87
CA PHE A 50 53.67 39.68 15.89
C PHE A 50 53.88 38.56 14.87
N VAL A 51 53.66 37.32 15.31
CA VAL A 51 53.69 36.11 14.45
C VAL A 51 52.37 35.38 14.62
N ASP A 52 51.71 35.03 13.50
CA ASP A 52 50.41 34.34 13.44
C ASP A 52 49.32 34.99 14.31
N GLY A 53 49.36 36.31 14.41
CA GLY A 53 48.39 37.12 15.16
C GLY A 53 48.64 37.19 16.66
N CYS A 54 49.74 36.65 17.16
CA CYS A 54 50.17 36.77 18.56
C CYS A 54 51.40 37.68 18.68
N LEU A 55 51.45 38.51 19.73
CA LEU A 55 52.64 39.28 20.07
C LEU A 55 53.71 38.33 20.62
N VAL A 56 54.84 38.20 19.93
CA VAL A 56 55.91 37.27 20.33
C VAL A 56 57.06 37.96 21.05
N GLU A 57 57.48 39.14 20.59
CA GLU A 57 58.61 39.85 21.20
C GLU A 57 58.40 41.37 21.15
N VAL A 58 58.88 42.07 22.18
CA VAL A 58 58.98 43.53 22.23
C VAL A 58 60.46 43.90 22.37
N ILE A 59 60.97 44.73 21.48
CA ILE A 59 62.38 45.11 21.40
C ILE A 59 62.51 46.61 21.62
N ASP A 60 63.23 46.98 22.69
CA ASP A 60 63.57 48.38 22.96
C ASP A 60 64.60 48.90 21.94
N SER A 61 64.21 49.93 21.18
CA SER A 61 65.08 50.68 20.29
C SER A 61 65.55 51.97 20.96
N ASN A 62 66.86 52.03 21.25
CA ASN A 62 67.49 53.21 21.85
C ASN A 62 67.72 54.37 20.83
N TRP A 63 67.14 54.30 19.64
CA TRP A 63 67.48 55.17 18.51
C TRP A 63 66.26 55.93 18.00
N LEU A 64 66.42 57.23 17.74
CA LEU A 64 65.46 58.00 16.95
C LEU A 64 65.61 57.61 15.48
N VAL A 65 64.57 57.02 14.89
CA VAL A 65 64.38 57.04 13.44
C VAL A 65 63.88 58.45 13.11
N SER A 66 64.74 59.27 12.49
CA SER A 66 64.35 60.62 12.05
C SER A 66 63.32 60.50 10.93
N GLN A 67 62.17 61.17 11.06
CA GLN A 67 61.19 61.25 9.97
C GLN A 67 61.74 61.99 8.72
N ASN A 68 62.90 62.63 8.84
CA ASN A 68 63.57 63.33 7.75
C ASN A 68 64.64 62.49 7.02
N GLU A 69 64.95 61.28 7.50
CA GLU A 69 65.83 60.35 6.80
C GLU A 69 64.97 59.40 5.95
N HIS A 70 65.25 59.35 4.66
CA HIS A 70 64.53 58.49 3.73
C HIS A 70 65.33 57.20 3.48
N PHE A 71 64.63 56.08 3.40
CA PHE A 71 65.19 54.81 2.97
C PHE A 71 65.26 54.76 1.43
N ASP A 72 66.37 54.25 0.91
CA ASP A 72 66.64 54.26 -0.54
C ASP A 72 66.39 52.90 -1.22
N HIS A 73 66.62 51.79 -0.51
CA HIS A 73 66.60 50.44 -1.08
C HIS A 73 65.90 49.45 -0.14
N CYS A 74 65.21 48.46 -0.72
CA CYS A 74 64.68 47.33 0.03
C CYS A 74 65.07 46.00 -0.63
N TYR A 75 65.40 45.02 0.19
CA TYR A 75 65.78 43.68 -0.24
C TYR A 75 65.01 42.65 0.60
N ILE A 76 64.74 41.48 0.01
CA ILE A 76 63.99 40.42 0.69
C ILE A 76 64.65 39.05 0.50
N GLY A 77 64.54 38.24 1.54
CA GLY A 77 64.83 36.80 1.50
C GLY A 77 66.27 36.37 1.81
N CYS A 78 67.20 37.28 2.10
CA CYS A 78 68.53 36.94 2.64
C CYS A 78 69.05 38.06 3.56
N GLY A 79 70.00 37.73 4.45
CA GLY A 79 70.74 38.69 5.27
C GLY A 79 71.57 39.69 4.45
N HIS A 80 72.17 40.66 5.12
CA HIS A 80 73.03 41.68 4.48
C HIS A 80 74.34 41.07 3.93
N GLU A 81 74.85 40.03 4.56
CA GLU A 81 75.96 39.23 4.04
C GLU A 81 75.32 38.20 3.09
N GLU A 82 75.69 38.20 1.82
CA GLU A 82 75.05 37.38 0.77
C GLU A 82 75.43 35.88 0.89
N ASP A 83 75.13 35.27 2.05
CA ASP A 83 75.33 33.84 2.32
C ASP A 83 74.09 33.04 1.89
N GLU A 84 74.26 32.15 0.90
CA GLU A 84 73.19 31.25 0.43
C GLU A 84 72.61 30.38 1.56
N GLY A 85 73.37 30.11 2.63
CA GLY A 85 72.90 29.37 3.81
C GLY A 85 71.92 30.14 4.71
N GLU A 86 71.78 31.46 4.50
CA GLU A 86 70.84 32.35 5.21
C GLU A 86 69.59 32.68 4.38
N ALA A 87 69.48 32.16 3.16
CA ALA A 87 68.33 32.42 2.29
C ALA A 87 67.03 31.83 2.87
N PHE A 88 65.95 32.62 2.80
CA PHE A 88 64.63 32.21 3.25
C PHE A 88 64.09 31.06 2.39
N SER A 89 63.83 29.91 3.02
CA SER A 89 63.21 28.75 2.40
C SER A 89 61.87 28.44 3.08
N GLY A 90 60.77 28.94 2.53
CA GLY A 90 59.43 28.77 3.12
C GLY A 90 58.30 29.47 2.35
N GLN A 91 57.09 29.40 2.88
CA GLN A 91 55.95 30.20 2.41
C GLN A 91 55.75 31.39 3.36
N MET A 92 55.50 32.57 2.84
CA MET A 92 55.29 33.78 3.65
C MET A 92 53.97 34.43 3.27
N ALA A 93 53.19 34.86 4.27
CA ALA A 93 52.03 35.72 4.03
C ALA A 93 52.49 37.17 3.77
N ALA A 94 51.55 38.09 3.55
CA ALA A 94 51.89 39.50 3.47
C ALA A 94 52.62 39.94 4.76
N ILE A 95 53.79 40.57 4.60
CA ILE A 95 54.52 41.22 5.69
C ILE A 95 53.99 42.64 5.81
N TYR A 96 53.56 43.03 7.00
CA TYR A 96 53.15 44.39 7.29
C TYR A 96 54.12 45.05 8.27
N VAL A 97 54.59 46.24 7.92
CA VAL A 97 55.31 47.10 8.87
C VAL A 97 54.49 48.37 9.10
N LEU A 98 54.12 48.63 10.35
CA LEU A 98 53.20 49.69 10.73
C LEU A 98 53.88 50.70 11.67
N SER A 99 53.48 51.96 11.55
CA SER A 99 53.98 53.11 12.33
C SER A 99 53.24 53.32 13.65
N GLN A 100 52.24 52.47 13.94
CA GLN A 100 51.45 52.49 15.16
C GLN A 100 51.30 51.05 15.69
N SER A 101 51.14 50.92 17.01
CA SER A 101 50.84 49.64 17.64
C SER A 101 49.50 49.08 17.17
N ILE A 102 49.43 47.79 16.90
CA ILE A 102 48.17 47.08 16.65
C ILE A 102 47.69 46.38 17.92
N THR A 103 46.37 46.30 18.08
CA THR A 103 45.77 45.53 19.19
C THR A 103 45.92 44.02 18.96
N PRO A 104 45.89 43.17 20.01
CA PRO A 104 45.90 41.71 19.85
C PRO A 104 44.74 41.19 18.99
N GLN A 105 43.57 41.85 19.06
CA GLN A 105 42.41 41.51 18.25
C GLN A 105 42.64 41.83 16.76
N GLN A 106 43.27 42.96 16.46
CA GLN A 106 43.67 43.30 15.09
C GLN A 106 44.73 42.32 14.58
N ALA A 107 45.73 41.98 15.39
CA ALA A 107 46.74 40.98 15.03
C ALA A 107 46.12 39.61 14.70
N ALA A 108 45.19 39.12 15.52
CA ALA A 108 44.46 37.88 15.24
C ALA A 108 43.62 37.97 13.96
N CYS A 109 42.93 39.11 13.73
CA CYS A 109 42.15 39.32 12.52
C CYS A 109 43.03 39.37 11.26
N LEU A 110 44.23 39.96 11.35
CA LEU A 110 45.23 39.96 10.27
C LEU A 110 45.63 38.53 9.88
N HIS A 111 45.87 37.66 10.86
CA HIS A 111 46.14 36.25 10.60
C HIS A 111 44.93 35.52 9.98
N TYR A 112 43.70 35.79 10.45
CA TYR A 112 42.47 35.18 9.92
C TYR A 112 42.12 35.57 8.49
N LEU A 113 42.69 36.65 7.95
CA LEU A 113 42.58 36.95 6.52
C LEU A 113 43.27 35.90 5.63
N GLY A 114 44.18 35.11 6.22
CA GLY A 114 44.86 34.01 5.57
C GLY A 114 46.05 34.43 4.72
N SER A 115 46.86 33.45 4.32
CA SER A 115 48.11 33.64 3.56
C SER A 115 47.93 34.26 2.18
N SER A 116 46.70 34.29 1.64
CA SER A 116 46.38 34.82 0.32
C SER A 116 45.94 36.27 0.29
N TYR A 117 45.74 36.91 1.45
CA TYR A 117 45.32 38.30 1.51
C TYR A 117 46.46 39.24 1.11
N GLN A 118 46.16 40.21 0.25
CA GLN A 118 47.15 41.03 -0.46
C GLN A 118 46.81 42.53 -0.45
N SER A 119 45.78 42.94 0.29
CA SER A 119 45.28 44.32 0.26
C SER A 119 45.73 45.13 1.48
N HIS A 120 45.35 46.41 1.47
CA HIS A 120 45.71 47.46 2.43
C HIS A 120 44.51 47.85 3.31
N PHE A 121 43.57 46.94 3.55
CA PHE A 121 42.42 47.15 4.44
C PHE A 121 41.50 48.33 4.07
N ARG A 122 41.32 48.59 2.77
CA ARG A 122 40.54 49.75 2.27
C ARG A 122 39.07 49.44 2.08
N HIS A 123 38.73 48.31 1.46
CA HIS A 123 37.35 47.94 1.18
C HIS A 123 36.94 46.69 1.94
N LYS A 124 35.83 46.78 2.71
CA LYS A 124 35.27 45.66 3.48
C LYS A 124 34.85 44.44 2.62
N SER A 125 34.67 44.65 1.32
CA SER A 125 34.38 43.59 0.33
C SER A 125 35.59 42.69 0.05
N GLU A 126 36.79 43.07 0.48
CA GLU A 126 38.03 42.30 0.27
C GLU A 126 38.20 41.12 1.24
N SER A 127 37.25 40.89 2.15
CA SER A 127 37.35 39.89 3.21
C SER A 127 36.06 39.08 3.34
N ASN A 128 36.20 37.79 3.66
CA ASN A 128 35.09 36.89 4.02
C ASN A 128 34.90 36.76 5.54
N LEU A 129 35.59 37.57 6.35
CA LEU A 129 35.46 37.52 7.81
C LEU A 129 34.05 37.96 8.27
N PRO A 130 33.55 37.47 9.42
CA PRO A 130 32.31 37.99 10.00
C PRO A 130 32.35 39.51 10.23
N GLU A 131 31.19 40.17 10.15
CA GLU A 131 31.09 41.64 10.11
C GLU A 131 31.71 42.33 11.35
N ASN A 132 31.68 41.67 12.51
CA ASN A 132 32.30 42.16 13.74
C ASN A 132 33.82 42.26 13.63
N TYR A 133 34.47 41.30 12.95
CA TYR A 133 35.92 41.32 12.74
C TYR A 133 36.33 42.30 11.65
N LYS A 134 35.51 42.47 10.59
CA LYS A 134 35.76 43.47 9.55
C LYS A 134 35.85 44.89 10.10
N LYS A 135 35.05 45.23 11.12
CA LYS A 135 35.09 46.56 11.76
C LYS A 135 36.44 46.88 12.41
N LEU A 136 37.21 45.88 12.83
CA LEU A 136 38.50 46.07 13.50
C LEU A 136 39.65 46.38 12.52
N LEU A 137 39.53 45.94 11.26
CA LEU A 137 40.57 46.08 10.24
C LEU A 137 40.28 47.20 9.23
N PHE A 138 39.02 47.39 8.85
CA PHE A 138 38.61 48.27 7.75
C PHE A 138 38.01 49.61 8.24
N ASP A 139 38.53 50.15 9.35
CA ASP A 139 38.15 51.47 9.88
C ASP A 139 39.00 52.62 9.32
N GLY A 140 39.94 52.31 8.43
CA GLY A 140 40.88 53.24 7.80
C GLY A 140 42.18 53.43 8.58
N LYS A 141 42.16 53.33 9.92
CA LYS A 141 43.34 53.61 10.77
C LYS A 141 44.50 52.67 10.49
N LEU A 142 44.18 51.38 10.34
CA LEU A 142 45.21 50.37 10.06
C LEU A 142 45.87 50.64 8.71
N SER A 143 45.08 50.97 7.68
CA SER A 143 45.58 51.30 6.34
C SER A 143 46.49 52.53 6.31
N GLU A 144 46.19 53.55 7.12
CA GLU A 144 46.98 54.79 7.24
C GLU A 144 48.29 54.57 8.00
N SER A 145 48.35 53.57 8.87
CA SER A 145 49.54 53.27 9.67
C SER A 145 50.61 52.45 8.93
N ILE A 146 50.31 51.90 7.75
CA ILE A 146 51.25 51.06 6.97
C ILE A 146 52.43 51.91 6.49
N ILE A 147 53.65 51.52 6.90
CA ILE A 147 54.91 52.08 6.41
C ILE A 147 55.24 51.45 5.05
N PHE A 148 55.23 50.12 4.99
CA PHE A 148 55.29 49.34 3.76
C PHE A 148 54.63 47.98 3.98
N SER A 149 54.26 47.34 2.88
CA SER A 149 53.77 45.97 2.89
C SER A 149 54.41 45.22 1.72
N TYR A 150 54.74 43.95 1.94
CA TYR A 150 55.19 43.06 0.87
C TYR A 150 54.32 41.83 0.85
N CYS A 151 53.64 41.63 -0.28
CA CYS A 151 52.93 40.39 -0.57
C CYS A 151 53.80 39.53 -1.49
N PRO A 152 54.19 38.31 -1.10
CA PRO A 152 54.94 37.41 -1.97
C PRO A 152 54.22 37.05 -3.28
N LYS A 153 52.92 37.31 -3.40
CA LYS A 153 52.17 37.14 -4.66
C LYS A 153 52.32 38.31 -5.63
N ASP A 154 52.69 39.50 -5.14
CA ASP A 154 52.83 40.71 -5.94
C ASP A 154 54.26 40.82 -6.49
N CYS A 155 54.73 39.81 -7.22
CA CYS A 155 56.09 39.79 -7.79
C CYS A 155 56.09 40.01 -9.31
N HIS A 156 57.08 40.75 -9.81
CA HIS A 156 57.39 40.87 -11.23
C HIS A 156 58.87 40.56 -11.46
N GLY A 157 59.18 39.35 -11.96
CA GLY A 157 60.56 38.87 -12.07
C GLY A 157 61.22 38.77 -10.70
N GLN A 158 62.34 39.47 -10.51
CA GLN A 158 63.07 39.56 -9.24
C GLN A 158 62.58 40.68 -8.29
N MET A 159 61.54 41.42 -8.66
CA MET A 159 61.01 42.51 -7.83
C MET A 159 59.72 42.12 -7.12
N VAL A 160 59.67 42.31 -5.80
CA VAL A 160 58.45 42.25 -4.99
C VAL A 160 57.85 43.65 -4.89
N LEU A 161 56.65 43.80 -5.40
CA LEU A 161 55.98 45.08 -5.49
C LEU A 161 55.34 45.44 -4.15
N SER A 162 55.80 46.53 -3.52
CA SER A 162 55.02 47.23 -2.50
C SER A 162 54.03 48.17 -3.17
N HIS A 163 52.79 48.15 -2.73
CA HIS A 163 51.77 49.12 -3.12
C HIS A 163 51.55 50.09 -1.95
N PRO A 164 52.23 51.25 -1.88
CA PRO A 164 51.95 52.22 -0.84
C PRO A 164 50.49 52.68 -0.94
N PRO A 165 49.78 52.87 0.18
CA PRO A 165 48.42 53.38 0.14
C PRO A 165 48.44 54.80 -0.47
N ASN A 166 48.10 54.93 -1.76
CA ASN A 166 48.11 56.17 -2.57
C ASN A 166 48.08 57.48 -1.76
N THR A 167 49.21 58.18 -1.78
CA THR A 167 49.34 59.61 -2.14
C THR A 167 48.06 60.45 -2.05
N SER A 168 47.58 60.65 -0.83
CA SER A 168 46.85 61.87 -0.49
C SER A 168 47.84 63.04 -0.55
N LYS A 169 47.40 64.19 -1.08
CA LYS A 169 48.18 65.35 -1.53
C LYS A 169 49.06 66.07 -0.48
N ASN A 170 49.34 65.47 0.67
CA ASN A 170 50.27 65.98 1.68
C ASN A 170 51.41 64.97 1.90
N ALA A 171 52.37 64.99 0.98
CA ALA A 171 53.60 64.17 1.01
C ALA A 171 54.60 64.69 2.04
N THR A 172 54.24 64.72 3.33
CA THR A 172 55.17 65.12 4.41
C THR A 172 55.76 63.92 5.17
N ASN A 173 55.27 62.70 4.94
CA ASN A 173 55.77 61.47 5.60
C ASN A 173 56.05 60.33 4.58
N SER A 174 56.80 60.60 3.51
CA SER A 174 57.33 59.49 2.69
C SER A 174 58.55 58.92 3.39
N TYR A 175 58.46 57.72 3.98
CA TYR A 175 59.62 57.06 4.60
C TYR A 175 60.69 56.66 3.58
N PHE A 176 60.37 56.65 2.29
CA PHE A 176 61.25 56.23 1.20
C PHE A 176 61.38 57.33 0.14
N VAL A 177 62.53 57.37 -0.55
CA VAL A 177 62.78 58.30 -1.68
C VAL A 177 61.95 57.93 -2.91
N GLN A 178 61.73 56.63 -3.11
CA GLN A 178 60.94 56.06 -4.18
C GLN A 178 59.93 55.05 -3.61
N VAL A 179 59.04 54.52 -4.46
CA VAL A 179 58.15 53.43 -4.04
C VAL A 179 59.03 52.26 -3.56
N PRO A 180 58.83 51.74 -2.34
CA PRO A 180 59.72 50.75 -1.76
C PRO A 180 59.46 49.37 -2.36
N HIS A 181 59.72 49.16 -3.64
CA HIS A 181 59.76 47.80 -4.18
C HIS A 181 60.99 47.08 -3.61
N ALA A 182 60.85 45.81 -3.23
CA ALA A 182 61.95 45.01 -2.72
C ALA A 182 62.56 44.16 -3.84
N ILE A 183 63.89 44.07 -3.87
CA ILE A 183 64.61 43.18 -4.80
C ILE A 183 64.90 41.85 -4.09
N MET A 184 64.54 40.73 -4.73
CA MET A 184 64.88 39.39 -4.24
C MET A 184 66.39 39.17 -4.37
N LYS A 185 67.05 38.81 -3.26
CA LYS A 185 68.48 38.48 -3.22
C LYS A 185 68.75 37.07 -3.77
N ASN A 186 70.02 36.79 -4.08
CA ASN A 186 70.44 35.49 -4.64
C ASN A 186 69.98 34.32 -3.75
N GLY A 187 69.44 33.26 -4.37
CA GLY A 187 68.89 32.09 -3.68
C GLY A 187 67.38 32.16 -3.37
N VAL A 188 66.70 33.28 -3.66
CA VAL A 188 65.27 33.47 -3.43
C VAL A 188 64.50 33.44 -4.76
N GLU A 189 63.52 32.55 -4.87
CA GLU A 189 62.67 32.39 -6.06
C GLU A 189 61.17 32.40 -5.71
N VAL A 190 60.34 32.86 -6.66
CA VAL A 190 58.88 32.87 -6.51
C VAL A 190 58.31 31.49 -6.80
N ILE A 191 57.77 30.82 -5.78
CA ILE A 191 57.08 29.53 -5.95
C ILE A 191 55.57 29.77 -6.03
N THR A 192 54.99 29.62 -7.22
CA THR A 192 53.53 29.65 -7.41
C THR A 192 52.94 28.26 -7.24
N THR A 193 52.24 28.01 -6.12
CA THR A 193 51.42 26.79 -5.97
C THR A 193 50.03 27.04 -6.55
N HIS A 194 49.68 26.38 -7.65
CA HIS A 194 48.31 26.39 -8.16
C HIS A 194 47.48 25.38 -7.38
N SER A 195 46.30 25.80 -6.89
CA SER A 195 45.35 24.86 -6.30
C SER A 195 44.85 23.90 -7.39
N ILE A 196 44.49 22.67 -7.01
CA ILE A 196 43.90 21.70 -7.95
C ILE A 196 42.65 22.28 -8.62
N HIS A 197 41.88 23.13 -7.92
CA HIS A 197 40.73 23.82 -8.47
C HIS A 197 41.10 24.82 -9.56
N ASN A 198 42.20 25.58 -9.40
CA ASN A 198 42.67 26.50 -10.41
C ASN A 198 43.23 25.76 -11.63
N SER A 199 44.03 24.71 -11.39
CA SER A 199 44.54 23.85 -12.46
C SER A 199 43.40 23.21 -13.25
N LEU A 200 42.39 22.66 -12.57
CA LEU A 200 41.23 22.04 -13.19
C LEU A 200 40.40 23.09 -13.96
N HIS A 201 40.19 24.27 -13.37
CA HIS A 201 39.50 25.37 -14.04
C HIS A 201 40.20 25.79 -15.33
N SER A 202 41.52 25.87 -15.34
CA SER A 202 42.31 26.22 -16.53
C SER A 202 42.21 25.20 -17.66
N VAL A 203 41.89 23.94 -17.37
CA VAL A 203 41.78 22.86 -18.36
C VAL A 203 40.32 22.60 -18.78
N GLY A 204 39.34 23.30 -18.19
CA GLY A 204 37.92 23.20 -18.56
C GLY A 204 36.96 22.91 -17.41
N GLY A 205 37.43 22.88 -16.16
CA GLY A 205 36.61 22.69 -14.97
C GLY A 205 36.30 21.23 -14.64
N ILE A 206 35.42 21.02 -13.66
CA ILE A 206 35.11 19.68 -13.15
C ILE A 206 34.46 18.76 -14.19
N GLN A 207 33.80 19.32 -15.19
CA GLN A 207 33.18 18.59 -16.30
C GLN A 207 34.19 17.80 -17.15
N MET A 208 35.48 18.15 -17.13
CA MET A 208 36.54 17.40 -17.81
C MET A 208 36.75 15.99 -17.24
N LEU A 209 36.24 15.72 -16.03
CA LEU A 209 36.28 14.39 -15.43
C LEU A 209 35.15 13.48 -15.94
N LEU A 210 34.07 14.03 -16.50
CA LEU A 210 32.91 13.25 -16.95
C LEU A 210 33.25 12.29 -18.11
N PRO A 211 34.02 12.69 -19.14
CA PRO A 211 34.42 11.77 -20.21
C PRO A 211 35.20 10.55 -19.71
N LEU A 212 35.85 10.59 -18.55
CA LEU A 212 36.57 9.44 -18.00
C LEU A 212 35.62 8.26 -17.70
N PHE A 213 34.34 8.52 -17.42
CA PHE A 213 33.33 7.45 -17.27
C PHE A 213 33.09 6.67 -18.56
N SER A 214 33.37 7.23 -19.74
CA SER A 214 33.32 6.48 -21.02
C SER A 214 34.52 5.54 -21.21
N GLN A 215 35.53 5.66 -20.34
CA GLN A 215 36.81 4.98 -20.46
C GLN A 215 37.04 3.92 -19.37
N ILE A 216 36.09 3.74 -18.45
CA ILE A 216 36.21 2.84 -17.30
C ILE A 216 36.30 1.36 -17.71
N ASP A 217 35.77 1.03 -18.89
CA ASP A 217 35.86 -0.31 -19.48
C ASP A 217 37.16 -0.52 -20.29
N MET A 218 37.98 0.52 -20.51
CA MET A 218 39.20 0.42 -21.33
C MET A 218 40.41 -0.23 -20.61
N ALA A 219 40.18 -1.07 -19.61
CA ALA A 219 41.26 -1.73 -18.87
C ALA A 219 41.89 -2.89 -19.66
N LYS A 220 43.23 -2.99 -19.57
CA LYS A 220 44.15 -3.76 -20.41
C LYS A 220 44.01 -5.28 -20.25
N GLU A 221 44.00 -5.96 -21.40
CA GLU A 221 44.34 -7.37 -21.72
C GLU A 221 43.85 -8.53 -20.82
N GLU A 222 43.60 -8.42 -19.51
CA GLU A 222 43.16 -9.58 -18.70
C GLU A 222 42.09 -9.35 -17.60
N ASN A 223 41.76 -8.15 -17.10
CA ASN A 223 40.62 -7.96 -16.16
C ASN A 223 40.09 -6.51 -16.08
N ILE A 224 38.77 -6.34 -15.99
CA ILE A 224 38.10 -5.05 -15.71
C ILE A 224 38.33 -4.69 -14.23
N GLU A 225 38.88 -3.52 -13.93
CA GLU A 225 39.04 -3.05 -12.53
C GLU A 225 37.70 -2.51 -11.99
N GLU A 226 37.01 -3.30 -11.16
CA GLU A 226 35.65 -3.01 -10.68
C GLU A 226 35.54 -1.73 -9.83
N GLU A 227 36.65 -1.30 -9.20
CA GLU A 227 36.64 -0.16 -8.29
C GLU A 227 36.85 1.20 -8.97
N ILE A 228 37.31 1.23 -10.22
CA ILE A 228 37.77 2.46 -10.88
C ILE A 228 36.65 3.52 -10.94
N CYS A 229 35.42 3.08 -11.18
CA CYS A 229 34.24 3.92 -11.22
C CYS A 229 33.95 4.58 -9.86
N SER A 230 33.99 3.80 -8.77
CA SER A 230 33.78 4.30 -7.40
C SER A 230 34.89 5.28 -6.96
N LYS A 231 36.15 5.01 -7.33
CA LYS A 231 37.29 5.90 -7.07
C LYS A 231 37.13 7.23 -7.82
N LEU A 232 36.75 7.18 -9.10
CA LEU A 232 36.50 8.39 -9.90
C LEU A 232 35.35 9.23 -9.33
N LEU A 233 34.25 8.58 -8.92
CA LEU A 233 33.13 9.27 -8.26
C LEU A 233 33.55 9.89 -6.92
N THR A 234 34.41 9.22 -6.14
CA THR A 234 34.95 9.75 -4.87
C THR A 234 35.81 11.00 -5.09
N VAL A 235 36.59 11.04 -6.17
CA VAL A 235 37.34 12.26 -6.57
C VAL A 235 36.39 13.41 -6.86
N ILE A 236 35.33 13.16 -7.63
CA ILE A 236 34.29 14.17 -7.92
C ILE A 236 33.61 14.63 -6.62
N ALA A 237 33.21 13.70 -5.74
CA ALA A 237 32.59 14.00 -4.46
C ALA A 237 33.48 14.91 -3.59
N THR A 238 34.78 14.62 -3.54
CA THR A 238 35.76 15.42 -2.80
C THR A 238 35.89 16.82 -3.38
N LEU A 239 35.98 16.95 -4.72
CA LEU A 239 36.07 18.25 -5.40
C LEU A 239 34.80 19.10 -5.21
N LEU A 240 33.63 18.47 -5.19
CA LEU A 240 32.36 19.15 -4.89
C LEU A 240 32.32 19.64 -3.44
N GLY A 241 32.90 18.89 -2.50
CA GLY A 241 32.99 19.28 -1.09
C GLY A 241 33.94 20.44 -0.82
N THR A 242 34.96 20.65 -1.65
CA THR A 242 36.00 21.67 -1.41
C THR A 242 35.83 22.96 -2.22
N SER A 243 34.92 23.02 -3.20
CA SER A 243 34.77 24.20 -4.08
C SER A 243 33.33 24.48 -4.52
N LEU A 244 32.84 25.68 -4.21
CA LEU A 244 31.54 26.18 -4.67
C LEU A 244 31.46 26.30 -6.20
N ASN A 245 32.56 26.68 -6.86
CA ASN A 245 32.60 26.78 -8.32
C ASN A 245 32.45 25.40 -8.96
N SER A 246 33.07 24.37 -8.38
CA SER A 246 32.90 22.99 -8.82
C SER A 246 31.46 22.52 -8.66
N GLN A 247 30.77 22.89 -7.57
CA GLN A 247 29.33 22.62 -7.40
C GLN A 247 28.48 23.26 -8.50
N GLN A 248 28.72 24.54 -8.82
CA GLN A 248 27.97 25.26 -9.86
C GLN A 248 28.22 24.69 -11.25
N GLN A 249 29.48 24.44 -11.61
CA GLN A 249 29.85 23.86 -12.90
C GLN A 249 29.23 22.48 -13.09
N PHE A 250 29.33 21.62 -12.07
CA PHE A 250 28.77 20.27 -12.12
C PHE A 250 27.25 20.26 -12.26
N LEU A 251 26.56 21.19 -11.57
CA LEU A 251 25.11 21.37 -11.71
C LEU A 251 24.73 21.86 -13.11
N GLN A 252 25.45 22.85 -13.64
CA GLN A 252 25.18 23.44 -14.97
C GLN A 252 25.39 22.43 -16.10
N CYS A 253 26.44 21.60 -16.02
CA CYS A 253 26.71 20.57 -17.02
C CYS A 253 25.84 19.32 -16.84
N ARG A 254 24.89 19.33 -15.90
CA ARG A 254 24.08 18.17 -15.51
C ARG A 254 24.95 16.93 -15.24
N GLY A 255 25.98 17.07 -14.41
CA GLY A 255 26.96 16.01 -14.12
C GLY A 255 26.37 14.64 -13.78
N PHE A 256 25.38 14.56 -12.87
CA PHE A 256 24.77 13.26 -12.52
C PHE A 256 24.01 12.59 -13.67
N SER A 257 23.33 13.37 -14.50
CA SER A 257 22.62 12.84 -15.67
C SER A 257 23.59 12.30 -16.71
N VAL A 258 24.74 12.99 -16.91
CA VAL A 258 25.81 12.52 -17.78
C VAL A 258 26.43 11.23 -17.23
N ILE A 259 26.75 11.18 -15.94
CA ILE A 259 27.30 9.98 -15.30
C ILE A 259 26.33 8.81 -15.45
N SER A 260 25.05 9.00 -15.14
CA SER A 260 24.03 7.95 -15.27
C SER A 260 23.94 7.38 -16.69
N ASN A 261 23.92 8.25 -17.70
CA ASN A 261 23.89 7.85 -19.11
C ASN A 261 25.17 7.12 -19.54
N LEU A 262 26.34 7.55 -19.08
CA LEU A 262 27.60 6.87 -19.39
C LEU A 262 27.68 5.50 -18.70
N LEU A 263 27.23 5.40 -17.46
CA LEU A 263 27.17 4.13 -16.72
C LEU A 263 26.16 3.15 -17.33
N GLN A 264 25.05 3.65 -17.86
CA GLN A 264 24.08 2.80 -18.57
C GLN A 264 24.70 2.07 -19.76
N ASN A 265 25.71 2.67 -20.40
CA ASN A 265 26.41 2.10 -21.55
C ASN A 265 27.71 1.35 -21.17
N SER A 266 28.06 1.32 -19.88
CA SER A 266 29.24 0.62 -19.37
C SER A 266 28.93 -0.79 -18.87
N SER A 267 29.98 -1.58 -18.59
CA SER A 267 29.85 -2.90 -17.98
C SER A 267 29.09 -2.87 -16.64
N ASN A 268 28.22 -3.87 -16.42
CA ASN A 268 27.42 -4.01 -15.20
C ASN A 268 28.26 -4.13 -13.91
N VAL A 269 29.52 -4.58 -14.05
CA VAL A 269 30.48 -4.75 -12.96
C VAL A 269 30.75 -3.44 -12.21
N HIS A 270 30.64 -2.29 -12.89
CA HIS A 270 30.85 -0.98 -12.27
C HIS A 270 29.71 -0.56 -11.34
N LEU A 271 28.52 -1.16 -11.45
CA LEU A 271 27.38 -0.90 -10.57
C LEU A 271 27.53 -1.65 -9.23
N SER A 272 28.66 -1.41 -8.57
CA SER A 272 29.07 -2.09 -7.35
C SER A 272 28.47 -1.45 -6.09
N MET A 273 28.55 -2.18 -4.98
CA MET A 273 28.14 -1.68 -3.66
C MET A 273 28.90 -0.40 -3.27
N ASN A 274 30.20 -0.33 -3.58
CA ASN A 274 31.04 0.84 -3.29
C ASN A 274 30.58 2.07 -4.07
N LEU A 275 30.16 1.91 -5.33
CA LEU A 275 29.61 3.01 -6.12
C LEU A 275 28.31 3.54 -5.49
N LEU A 276 27.40 2.64 -5.12
CA LEU A 276 26.14 3.00 -4.47
C LEU A 276 26.37 3.72 -3.13
N GLU A 277 27.24 3.20 -2.27
CA GLU A 277 27.57 3.84 -0.99
C GLU A 277 28.23 5.20 -1.18
N THR A 278 29.01 5.39 -2.26
CA THR A 278 29.55 6.71 -2.61
C THR A 278 28.42 7.68 -2.94
N PHE A 279 27.44 7.31 -3.78
CA PHE A 279 26.26 8.16 -4.03
C PHE A 279 25.45 8.45 -2.76
N ILE A 280 25.25 7.45 -1.89
CA ILE A 280 24.56 7.62 -0.60
C ILE A 280 25.32 8.62 0.28
N SER A 281 26.65 8.52 0.37
CA SER A 281 27.49 9.45 1.12
C SER A 281 27.40 10.88 0.58
N MET A 282 27.39 11.05 -0.76
CA MET A 282 27.20 12.35 -1.41
C MET A 282 25.84 12.96 -1.05
N SER A 283 24.78 12.14 -1.07
CA SER A 283 23.42 12.61 -0.73
C SER A 283 23.34 13.16 0.70
N LYS A 284 24.01 12.50 1.66
CA LYS A 284 24.10 12.93 3.06
C LYS A 284 24.95 14.20 3.18
N ALA A 285 26.05 14.30 2.42
CA ALA A 285 26.92 15.47 2.44
C ALA A 285 26.26 16.74 1.87
N PHE A 286 25.42 16.60 0.84
CA PHE A 286 24.75 17.73 0.18
C PHE A 286 23.84 18.53 1.11
N ALA A 287 23.34 17.94 2.21
CA ALA A 287 22.59 18.71 3.22
C ALA A 287 23.39 19.89 3.81
N ASN A 288 24.73 19.81 3.79
CA ASN A 288 25.61 20.84 4.37
C ASN A 288 26.18 21.81 3.33
N PHE A 289 25.85 21.67 2.03
CA PHE A 289 26.44 22.48 0.96
C PHE A 289 25.55 23.66 0.56
N ASN A 290 26.16 24.79 0.19
CA ASN A 290 25.43 25.98 -0.26
C ASN A 290 24.54 25.72 -1.49
N ASN A 291 25.03 24.95 -2.48
CA ASN A 291 24.24 24.51 -3.65
C ASN A 291 23.82 23.04 -3.52
N GLY A 292 23.65 22.55 -2.30
CA GLY A 292 23.40 21.14 -2.01
C GLY A 292 22.06 20.62 -2.50
N LEU A 293 20.97 21.37 -2.28
CA LEU A 293 19.61 20.93 -2.62
C LEU A 293 19.41 20.70 -4.14
N PRO A 294 19.85 21.60 -5.05
CA PRO A 294 19.79 21.34 -6.49
C PRO A 294 20.62 20.13 -6.95
N LEU A 295 21.81 19.94 -6.37
CA LEU A 295 22.66 18.78 -6.67
C LEU A 295 22.01 17.48 -6.20
N LEU A 296 21.42 17.50 -5.00
CA LEU A 296 20.69 16.37 -4.44
C LEU A 296 19.48 16.02 -5.29
N LYS A 297 18.71 17.01 -5.75
CA LYS A 297 17.62 16.80 -6.70
C LYS A 297 18.10 16.09 -7.96
N GLN A 298 19.18 16.58 -8.56
CA GLN A 298 19.71 15.98 -9.77
C GLN A 298 20.19 14.54 -9.54
N LEU A 299 20.85 14.28 -8.40
CA LEU A 299 21.28 12.94 -7.99
C LEU A 299 20.09 11.98 -7.86
N VAL A 300 19.03 12.39 -7.19
CA VAL A 300 17.84 11.56 -6.99
C VAL A 300 17.16 11.24 -8.32
N GLU A 301 16.88 12.26 -9.14
CA GLU A 301 16.16 12.10 -10.41
C GLU A 301 16.98 11.33 -11.45
N SER A 302 18.29 11.57 -11.53
CA SER A 302 19.13 11.01 -12.60
C SER A 302 19.80 9.70 -12.22
N VAL A 303 19.99 9.41 -10.94
CA VAL A 303 20.71 8.23 -10.46
C VAL A 303 19.82 7.34 -9.62
N PHE A 304 19.32 7.77 -8.47
CA PHE A 304 18.59 6.87 -7.57
C PHE A 304 17.26 6.37 -8.15
N LEU A 305 16.52 7.23 -8.85
CA LEU A 305 15.25 6.85 -9.50
C LEU A 305 15.42 6.30 -10.93
N ALA A 306 16.66 6.20 -11.42
CA ALA A 306 16.97 5.66 -12.74
C ALA A 306 16.93 4.11 -12.72
N SER A 307 15.74 3.53 -12.72
CA SER A 307 15.60 2.07 -12.62
C SER A 307 16.28 1.29 -13.74
N HIS A 308 16.39 1.87 -14.95
CA HIS A 308 17.12 1.27 -16.06
C HIS A 308 18.62 1.08 -15.78
N LEU A 309 19.20 1.92 -14.92
CA LEU A 309 20.58 1.78 -14.47
C LEU A 309 20.70 0.59 -13.52
N TRP A 310 19.87 0.56 -12.48
CA TRP A 310 20.02 -0.37 -11.37
C TRP A 310 19.57 -1.80 -11.68
N LEU A 311 18.71 -2.03 -12.66
CA LEU A 311 18.31 -3.38 -13.08
C LEU A 311 19.50 -4.22 -13.58
N LYS A 312 20.57 -3.57 -14.03
CA LYS A 312 21.81 -4.20 -14.46
C LYS A 312 22.73 -4.60 -13.30
N ALA A 313 22.54 -4.00 -12.12
CA ALA A 313 23.38 -4.23 -10.95
C ALA A 313 23.10 -5.59 -10.30
N GLU A 314 24.00 -6.05 -9.44
CA GLU A 314 23.77 -7.27 -8.66
C GLU A 314 22.57 -7.13 -7.69
N PRO A 315 21.85 -8.22 -7.38
CA PRO A 315 20.66 -8.19 -6.53
C PRO A 315 20.86 -7.48 -5.18
N LEU A 316 22.00 -7.70 -4.52
CA LEU A 316 22.31 -7.10 -3.22
C LEU A 316 22.43 -5.56 -3.30
N VAL A 317 22.95 -5.03 -4.40
CA VAL A 317 23.07 -3.59 -4.64
C VAL A 317 21.67 -2.98 -4.82
N GLN A 318 20.80 -3.65 -5.57
CA GLN A 318 19.41 -3.22 -5.77
C GLN A 318 18.63 -3.22 -4.44
N VAL A 319 18.73 -4.30 -3.67
CA VAL A 319 18.14 -4.40 -2.31
C VAL A 319 18.61 -3.25 -1.43
N ARG A 320 19.91 -2.95 -1.42
CA ARG A 320 20.50 -1.87 -0.64
C ARG A 320 19.96 -0.50 -1.07
N LEU A 321 19.88 -0.22 -2.36
CA LEU A 321 19.36 1.04 -2.90
C LEU A 321 17.92 1.30 -2.46
N TYR A 322 17.02 0.35 -2.70
CA TYR A 322 15.60 0.55 -2.37
C TYR A 322 15.36 0.56 -0.86
N THR A 323 16.17 -0.17 -0.08
CA THR A 323 16.14 -0.09 1.39
C THR A 323 16.58 1.30 1.86
N PHE A 324 17.65 1.85 1.30
CA PHE A 324 18.10 3.22 1.58
C PHE A 324 17.00 4.23 1.25
N LEU A 325 16.43 4.17 0.06
CA LEU A 325 15.37 5.08 -0.37
C LEU A 325 14.15 4.99 0.55
N ALA A 326 13.67 3.78 0.86
CA ALA A 326 12.44 3.58 1.61
C ALA A 326 12.55 3.89 3.11
N ASN A 327 13.74 3.73 3.71
CA ASN A 327 13.93 3.79 5.17
C ASN A 327 14.86 4.92 5.65
N GLU A 328 15.94 5.22 4.94
CA GLU A 328 16.94 6.22 5.40
C GLU A 328 16.72 7.59 4.76
N PHE A 329 16.44 7.62 3.45
CA PHE A 329 16.34 8.85 2.68
C PHE A 329 15.10 9.68 3.09
N PHE A 330 13.98 9.00 3.33
CA PHE A 330 12.71 9.61 3.73
C PHE A 330 12.73 10.27 5.11
N SER A 331 13.57 9.82 6.04
CA SER A 331 13.53 10.30 7.43
C SER A 331 14.31 11.61 7.67
N ASN A 332 15.20 12.00 6.75
CA ASN A 332 16.22 13.00 7.03
C ASN A 332 16.10 14.30 6.21
N ILE A 333 15.24 14.33 5.18
CA ILE A 333 15.24 15.39 4.17
C ILE A 333 13.80 15.77 3.81
N ASP A 334 13.51 17.07 3.62
CA ASP A 334 12.23 17.55 3.09
C ASP A 334 12.13 17.23 1.58
N LEU A 335 11.65 16.01 1.28
CA LEU A 335 11.61 15.44 -0.06
C LEU A 335 10.72 16.18 -1.05
N LEU A 336 9.71 16.92 -0.56
CA LEU A 336 8.78 17.67 -1.40
C LEU A 336 9.48 18.82 -2.13
N GLN A 337 10.57 19.36 -1.56
CA GLN A 337 11.37 20.39 -2.22
C GLN A 337 12.28 19.81 -3.32
N ILE A 338 12.51 18.50 -3.30
CA ILE A 338 13.49 17.82 -4.15
C ILE A 338 12.81 17.21 -5.36
N VAL A 339 11.79 16.38 -5.15
CA VAL A 339 11.16 15.58 -6.21
C VAL A 339 9.70 15.95 -6.41
N ARG A 340 9.22 15.81 -7.65
CA ARG A 340 7.80 15.94 -7.96
C ARG A 340 7.08 14.64 -7.60
N ARG A 341 6.14 14.71 -6.67
CA ARG A 341 5.37 13.59 -6.11
C ARG A 341 4.78 12.67 -7.19
N THR A 342 3.94 13.22 -8.07
CA THR A 342 3.27 12.46 -9.14
C THR A 342 4.24 11.78 -10.08
N GLN A 343 5.26 12.52 -10.55
CA GLN A 343 6.28 11.98 -11.46
C GLN A 343 7.06 10.83 -10.79
N THR A 344 7.36 10.97 -9.50
CA THR A 344 8.05 9.94 -8.73
C THR A 344 7.20 8.69 -8.59
N VAL A 345 5.91 8.84 -8.28
CA VAL A 345 4.97 7.70 -8.24
C VAL A 345 4.91 6.99 -9.59
N VAL A 346 4.82 7.72 -10.71
CA VAL A 346 4.86 7.11 -12.05
C VAL A 346 6.13 6.30 -12.28
N ILE A 347 7.30 6.86 -11.92
CA ILE A 347 8.59 6.18 -12.07
C ILE A 347 8.63 4.91 -11.21
N LEU A 348 8.16 4.98 -9.96
CA LEU A 348 8.13 3.85 -9.04
C LEU A 348 7.19 2.75 -9.53
N MET A 349 5.99 3.09 -10.01
CA MET A 349 5.04 2.11 -10.57
C MET A 349 5.62 1.44 -11.82
N ASN A 350 6.26 2.21 -12.72
CA ASN A 350 6.93 1.64 -13.90
C ASN A 350 8.13 0.78 -13.53
N THR A 351 8.82 1.12 -12.45
CA THR A 351 9.94 0.33 -11.92
C THR A 351 9.44 -0.98 -11.33
N LEU A 352 8.32 -0.97 -10.61
CA LEU A 352 7.69 -2.16 -10.05
C LEU A 352 7.35 -3.19 -11.12
N LYS A 353 6.90 -2.76 -12.31
CA LYS A 353 6.60 -3.65 -13.46
C LYS A 353 7.81 -4.48 -13.92
N LYS A 354 9.03 -4.05 -13.61
CA LYS A 354 10.27 -4.71 -14.06
C LYS A 354 10.80 -5.76 -13.07
N TYR A 355 10.19 -5.86 -11.88
CA TYR A 355 10.53 -6.84 -10.84
C TYR A 355 9.48 -7.94 -10.79
N TRP A 356 9.67 -8.99 -11.57
CA TRP A 356 8.76 -10.13 -11.68
C TRP A 356 9.28 -11.33 -10.88
N ILE A 357 8.37 -12.02 -10.17
CA ILE A 357 8.68 -13.30 -9.48
C ILE A 357 8.53 -14.46 -10.47
N THR A 358 7.47 -14.38 -11.27
CA THR A 358 7.16 -15.32 -12.36
C THR A 358 7.42 -14.64 -13.69
N LEU A 359 8.06 -15.33 -14.63
CA LEU A 359 8.40 -14.75 -15.94
C LEU A 359 7.13 -14.28 -16.68
N PRO A 360 7.10 -13.06 -17.26
CA PRO A 360 5.93 -12.57 -17.97
C PRO A 360 5.55 -13.44 -19.17
N ASN A 361 4.24 -13.62 -19.41
CA ASN A 361 3.73 -14.37 -20.54
C ASN A 361 4.08 -13.67 -21.87
N GLY A 362 4.72 -14.40 -22.78
CA GLY A 362 5.17 -13.85 -24.07
C GLY A 362 6.54 -13.17 -24.03
N TYR A 363 7.28 -13.28 -22.92
CA TYR A 363 8.68 -12.89 -22.87
C TYR A 363 9.51 -13.77 -23.80
N ILE A 364 10.02 -13.17 -24.88
CA ILE A 364 11.03 -13.76 -25.75
C ILE A 364 12.36 -13.25 -25.24
N GLU A 365 13.26 -14.13 -24.81
CA GLU A 365 14.67 -13.76 -24.66
C GLU A 365 15.16 -13.33 -26.04
N GLU A 366 15.42 -12.03 -26.23
CA GLU A 366 16.16 -11.57 -27.40
C GLU A 366 17.55 -12.20 -27.33
N GLU A 367 17.72 -13.36 -27.99
CA GLU A 367 19.05 -13.83 -28.38
C GLU A 367 19.58 -12.77 -29.35
N GLU A 368 20.56 -11.98 -28.90
CA GLU A 368 21.30 -11.09 -29.80
C GLU A 368 21.96 -11.98 -30.87
N GLU A 369 21.41 -11.98 -32.09
CA GLU A 369 22.04 -12.61 -33.25
C GLU A 369 23.37 -11.91 -33.51
N GLU A 370 24.46 -12.60 -33.16
CA GLU A 370 25.81 -12.29 -33.61
C GLU A 370 25.84 -12.27 -35.14
N THR A 371 25.78 -11.07 -35.73
CA THR A 371 26.26 -10.87 -37.10
C THR A 371 27.77 -10.80 -37.05
N ASP A 372 28.37 -11.98 -37.19
CA ASP A 372 29.80 -12.17 -37.09
C ASP A 372 30.53 -11.51 -38.27
N GLY A 373 31.46 -10.65 -37.90
CA GLY A 373 32.40 -9.93 -38.73
C GLY A 373 33.72 -9.74 -37.98
N ASN A 374 34.18 -10.80 -37.30
CA ASN A 374 35.58 -11.06 -36.97
C ASN A 374 36.19 -10.23 -35.82
N SER A 375 35.99 -10.67 -34.58
CA SER A 375 36.98 -10.48 -33.50
C SER A 375 36.76 -11.46 -32.36
N ILE A 376 37.80 -12.25 -32.06
CA ILE A 376 37.88 -13.18 -30.93
C ILE A 376 37.93 -12.36 -29.63
N GLN A 377 36.83 -12.23 -28.88
CA GLN A 377 36.83 -11.76 -27.49
C GLN A 377 35.72 -12.41 -26.65
N ASN A 378 36.14 -12.94 -25.50
CA ASN A 378 35.44 -13.22 -24.25
C ASN A 378 33.89 -13.29 -24.28
N LYS A 379 33.39 -14.52 -24.19
CA LYS A 379 32.02 -14.86 -23.80
C LYS A 379 31.72 -14.39 -22.38
N SER A 380 31.26 -13.16 -22.20
CA SER A 380 30.42 -12.78 -21.05
C SER A 380 28.97 -12.99 -21.46
N SER A 381 28.39 -14.11 -21.03
CA SER A 381 26.98 -14.40 -21.23
C SER A 381 26.14 -13.28 -20.62
N SER A 382 25.54 -12.44 -21.47
CA SER A 382 24.45 -11.53 -21.10
C SER A 382 23.20 -12.36 -20.79
N LYS A 383 23.24 -13.11 -19.69
CA LYS A 383 22.03 -13.73 -19.12
C LYS A 383 21.29 -12.63 -18.38
N ASN A 384 20.04 -12.38 -18.74
CA ASN A 384 19.21 -11.42 -18.03
C ASN A 384 19.18 -11.74 -16.52
N ASN A 385 19.67 -10.79 -15.71
CA ASN A 385 19.90 -10.93 -14.26
C ASN A 385 18.64 -11.27 -13.45
N ASN A 386 17.43 -11.11 -14.00
CA ASN A 386 16.20 -11.53 -13.32
C ASN A 386 16.07 -13.06 -13.17
N THR A 387 16.82 -13.87 -13.92
CA THR A 387 16.77 -15.33 -13.82
C THR A 387 17.60 -15.89 -12.64
N ASN A 388 18.61 -15.15 -12.18
CA ASN A 388 19.48 -15.49 -11.03
C ASN A 388 19.14 -14.66 -9.76
N PHE A 389 18.09 -13.84 -9.82
CA PHE A 389 17.68 -12.99 -8.71
C PHE A 389 16.89 -13.82 -7.69
N ASP A 390 17.37 -13.89 -6.44
CA ASP A 390 16.66 -14.62 -5.38
C ASP A 390 15.26 -14.05 -5.17
N ARG A 391 14.23 -14.91 -5.12
CA ARG A 391 12.83 -14.52 -4.95
C ARG A 391 12.63 -13.65 -3.72
N SER A 392 13.35 -13.94 -2.63
CA SER A 392 13.26 -13.16 -1.39
C SER A 392 13.71 -11.70 -1.59
N ALA A 393 14.76 -11.49 -2.39
CA ALA A 393 15.28 -10.17 -2.72
C ALA A 393 14.32 -9.40 -3.64
N ILE A 394 13.68 -10.07 -4.61
CA ILE A 394 12.65 -9.44 -5.48
C ILE A 394 11.48 -8.95 -4.63
N VAL A 395 10.96 -9.79 -3.75
CA VAL A 395 9.86 -9.44 -2.84
C VAL A 395 10.26 -8.25 -1.95
N HIS A 396 11.48 -8.23 -1.42
CA HIS A 396 11.97 -7.12 -0.60
C HIS A 396 12.07 -5.80 -1.38
N VAL A 397 12.61 -5.83 -2.60
CA VAL A 397 12.69 -4.65 -3.48
C VAL A 397 11.29 -4.13 -3.80
N ARG A 398 10.36 -5.00 -4.19
CA ARG A 398 8.96 -4.64 -4.46
C ARG A 398 8.30 -4.01 -3.24
N THR A 399 8.49 -4.59 -2.07
CA THR A 399 7.99 -4.04 -0.79
C THR A 399 8.52 -2.64 -0.52
N CYS A 400 9.82 -2.40 -0.76
CA CYS A 400 10.42 -1.07 -0.61
C CYS A 400 9.84 -0.07 -1.61
N ILE A 401 9.64 -0.47 -2.88
CA ILE A 401 9.02 0.37 -3.92
C ILE A 401 7.57 0.73 -3.54
N LEU A 402 6.76 -0.24 -3.10
CA LEU A 402 5.39 0.00 -2.63
C LEU A 402 5.35 0.92 -1.42
N LYS A 403 6.29 0.76 -0.48
CA LYS A 403 6.43 1.66 0.67
C LYS A 403 6.73 3.10 0.22
N LEU A 404 7.61 3.27 -0.77
CA LEU A 404 7.88 4.59 -1.36
C LEU A 404 6.62 5.19 -2.01
N VAL A 405 5.87 4.40 -2.78
CA VAL A 405 4.60 4.83 -3.41
C VAL A 405 3.59 5.28 -2.34
N TYR A 406 3.43 4.50 -1.26
CA TYR A 406 2.58 4.85 -0.13
C TYR A 406 3.03 6.16 0.52
N ASN A 407 4.32 6.30 0.83
CA ASN A 407 4.83 7.50 1.48
C ASN A 407 4.58 8.74 0.62
N PHE A 408 4.84 8.66 -0.69
CA PHE A 408 4.56 9.78 -1.60
C PHE A 408 3.06 10.07 -1.76
N THR A 409 2.18 9.08 -1.64
CA THR A 409 0.74 9.28 -1.85
C THR A 409 0.01 9.73 -0.57
N PHE A 410 0.47 9.32 0.60
CA PHE A 410 -0.24 9.54 1.87
C PHE A 410 0.57 10.30 2.93
N LEU A 411 1.87 10.06 3.07
CA LEU A 411 2.67 10.72 4.13
C LEU A 411 3.20 12.08 3.72
N CYS A 412 3.56 12.26 2.45
CA CYS A 412 4.05 13.54 1.91
C CYS A 412 2.92 14.50 1.50
N CYS A 413 1.67 14.25 1.91
CA CYS A 413 0.54 15.12 1.60
C CYS A 413 0.08 15.83 2.88
N GLU A 414 0.17 17.15 2.92
CA GLU A 414 -0.52 17.94 3.94
C GLU A 414 -2.04 17.94 3.65
N GLY A 415 -2.86 17.92 4.70
CA GLY A 415 -4.24 17.39 4.68
C GLY A 415 -5.10 17.71 3.45
N SER A 416 -5.13 18.96 2.97
CA SER A 416 -5.98 19.43 1.88
C SER A 416 -5.43 19.23 0.47
N GLU A 417 -4.20 18.72 0.30
CA GLU A 417 -3.62 18.53 -1.04
C GLU A 417 -4.37 17.45 -1.84
N GLU A 418 -4.67 17.76 -3.10
CA GLU A 418 -5.26 16.80 -4.03
C GLU A 418 -4.26 15.69 -4.34
N ARG A 419 -4.70 14.42 -4.23
CA ARG A 419 -3.90 13.21 -4.46
C ARG A 419 -4.36 12.44 -5.71
N ASP A 420 -5.16 13.09 -6.54
CA ASP A 420 -5.89 12.44 -7.61
C ASP A 420 -4.97 11.86 -8.69
N ASP A 421 -3.84 12.51 -8.97
CA ASP A 421 -2.92 12.06 -10.02
C ASP A 421 -2.12 10.84 -9.57
N GLU A 422 -1.65 10.81 -8.32
CA GLU A 422 -0.97 9.63 -7.75
C GLU A 422 -1.91 8.43 -7.70
N LEU A 423 -3.14 8.63 -7.20
CA LEU A 423 -4.16 7.58 -7.17
C LEU A 423 -4.52 7.09 -8.58
N GLN A 424 -4.57 7.99 -9.57
CA GLN A 424 -4.78 7.59 -10.97
C GLN A 424 -3.66 6.64 -11.44
N CYS A 425 -2.41 6.92 -11.09
CA CYS A 425 -1.28 6.08 -11.47
C CYS A 425 -1.40 4.67 -10.86
N ILE A 426 -1.78 4.58 -9.59
CA ILE A 426 -2.02 3.30 -8.89
C ILE A 426 -3.18 2.54 -9.56
N PHE A 427 -4.31 3.19 -9.83
CA PHE A 427 -5.46 2.53 -10.47
C PHE A 427 -5.18 2.12 -11.92
N ASN A 428 -4.41 2.92 -12.67
CA ASN A 428 -3.96 2.55 -14.01
C ASN A 428 -3.06 1.32 -13.97
N PHE A 429 -2.19 1.20 -12.96
CA PHE A 429 -1.38 -0.01 -12.78
C PHE A 429 -2.27 -1.23 -12.56
N ILE A 430 -3.24 -1.15 -11.62
CA ILE A 430 -4.19 -2.23 -11.34
C ILE A 430 -4.99 -2.62 -12.60
N ALA A 431 -5.36 -1.64 -13.42
CA ALA A 431 -6.13 -1.88 -14.64
C ALA A 431 -5.35 -2.48 -15.81
N THR A 432 -4.02 -2.38 -15.82
CA THR A 432 -3.19 -2.67 -17.01
C THR A 432 -2.10 -3.72 -16.80
N THR A 433 -1.85 -4.13 -15.55
CA THR A 433 -0.80 -5.10 -15.22
C THR A 433 -1.39 -6.50 -15.26
N ASN A 434 -0.73 -7.40 -15.99
CA ASN A 434 -1.20 -8.79 -16.19
C ASN A 434 -0.41 -9.80 -15.36
N GLU A 435 0.72 -9.37 -14.79
CA GLU A 435 1.59 -10.18 -13.95
C GLU A 435 0.97 -10.31 -12.56
N ASP A 436 0.44 -11.50 -12.27
CA ASP A 436 -0.38 -11.77 -11.08
C ASP A 436 0.29 -11.34 -9.77
N ASP A 437 1.58 -11.65 -9.60
CA ASP A 437 2.31 -11.30 -8.39
C ASP A 437 2.38 -9.77 -8.22
N ASN A 438 2.70 -9.03 -9.28
CA ASN A 438 2.84 -7.58 -9.23
C ASN A 438 1.48 -6.90 -9.02
N LEU A 439 0.44 -7.44 -9.66
CA LEU A 439 -0.93 -6.99 -9.46
C LEU A 439 -1.38 -7.24 -8.02
N TYR A 440 -1.10 -8.42 -7.46
CA TYR A 440 -1.42 -8.79 -6.08
C TYR A 440 -0.84 -7.80 -5.06
N ASP A 441 0.43 -7.45 -5.19
CA ASP A 441 1.12 -6.49 -4.33
C ASP A 441 0.41 -5.13 -4.28
N VAL A 442 0.12 -4.56 -5.45
CA VAL A 442 -0.53 -3.24 -5.54
C VAL A 442 -1.99 -3.32 -5.11
N LEU A 443 -2.69 -4.41 -5.43
CA LEU A 443 -4.08 -4.60 -5.09
C LEU A 443 -4.27 -4.75 -3.57
N THR A 444 -3.46 -5.57 -2.91
CA THR A 444 -3.48 -5.73 -1.44
C THR A 444 -3.08 -4.46 -0.72
N GLN A 445 -2.07 -3.73 -1.21
CA GLN A 445 -1.72 -2.43 -0.65
C GLN A 445 -2.88 -1.43 -0.78
N THR A 446 -3.54 -1.38 -1.95
CA THR A 446 -4.69 -0.48 -2.18
C THR A 446 -5.91 -0.89 -1.34
N MET A 447 -6.11 -2.18 -1.12
CA MET A 447 -7.11 -2.74 -0.21
C MET A 447 -6.87 -2.28 1.23
N GLN A 448 -5.63 -2.35 1.71
CA GLN A 448 -5.27 -1.84 3.03
C GLN A 448 -5.51 -0.32 3.11
N GLN A 449 -5.12 0.43 2.08
CA GLN A 449 -5.31 1.88 2.06
C GLN A 449 -6.78 2.30 2.10
N ILE A 450 -7.71 1.60 1.41
CA ILE A 450 -9.14 1.96 1.47
C ILE A 450 -9.73 1.68 2.86
N SER A 451 -9.20 0.68 3.57
CA SER A 451 -9.53 0.43 4.97
C SER A 451 -9.06 1.58 5.87
N ASP A 452 -7.81 2.02 5.71
CA ASP A 452 -7.17 3.02 6.59
C ASP A 452 -7.57 4.46 6.26
N HIS A 453 -7.86 4.76 4.99
CA HIS A 453 -8.13 6.11 4.48
C HIS A 453 -9.41 6.20 3.61
N PRO A 454 -10.58 5.75 4.11
CA PRO A 454 -11.81 5.67 3.31
C PRO A 454 -12.31 7.04 2.83
N ALA A 455 -12.08 8.10 3.61
CA ALA A 455 -12.48 9.47 3.24
C ALA A 455 -11.77 9.99 1.97
N ILE A 456 -10.58 9.43 1.64
CA ILE A 456 -9.80 9.79 0.45
C ILE A 456 -10.15 8.84 -0.70
N LEU A 457 -10.12 7.52 -0.45
CA LEU A 457 -10.21 6.52 -1.51
C LEU A 457 -11.64 6.28 -2.01
N VAL A 458 -12.67 6.35 -1.16
CA VAL A 458 -14.05 6.13 -1.61
C VAL A 458 -14.49 7.21 -2.62
N PRO A 459 -14.25 8.51 -2.40
CA PRO A 459 -14.51 9.53 -3.42
C PRO A 459 -13.67 9.34 -4.70
N ALA A 460 -12.39 8.97 -4.56
CA ALA A 460 -11.51 8.72 -5.71
C ALA A 460 -12.00 7.54 -6.56
N PHE A 461 -12.46 6.46 -5.92
CA PHE A 461 -13.03 5.29 -6.59
C PHE A 461 -14.24 5.66 -7.43
N ASP A 462 -15.10 6.53 -6.91
CA ASP A 462 -16.32 6.97 -7.59
C ASP A 462 -16.01 7.94 -8.75
N LYS A 463 -15.14 8.93 -8.53
CA LYS A 463 -14.71 9.91 -9.53
C LYS A 463 -14.00 9.23 -10.71
N LYS A 464 -13.12 8.26 -10.42
CA LYS A 464 -12.27 7.58 -11.41
C LYS A 464 -12.84 6.24 -11.89
N LYS A 465 -14.07 5.88 -11.47
CA LYS A 465 -14.78 4.65 -11.85
C LYS A 465 -13.98 3.36 -11.59
N VAL A 466 -13.24 3.33 -10.48
CA VAL A 466 -12.39 2.20 -10.05
C VAL A 466 -13.21 0.93 -9.80
N ILE A 467 -14.49 1.07 -9.43
CA ILE A 467 -15.41 -0.08 -9.28
C ILE A 467 -15.51 -0.89 -10.56
N CYS A 468 -15.40 -0.29 -11.75
CA CYS A 468 -15.39 -1.05 -13.00
C CYS A 468 -14.14 -1.94 -13.14
N ILE A 469 -12.98 -1.44 -12.69
CA ILE A 469 -11.72 -2.18 -12.69
C ILE A 469 -11.82 -3.34 -11.70
N ILE A 470 -12.25 -3.05 -10.47
CA ILE A 470 -12.44 -4.06 -9.41
C ILE A 470 -13.41 -5.16 -9.87
N PHE A 471 -14.54 -4.78 -10.46
CA PHE A 471 -15.56 -5.73 -10.91
C PHE A 471 -15.07 -6.64 -12.05
N ASN A 472 -14.09 -6.19 -12.84
CA ASN A 472 -13.41 -7.05 -13.81
C ASN A 472 -12.42 -8.01 -13.13
N LEU A 473 -11.67 -7.55 -12.13
CA LEU A 473 -10.70 -8.39 -11.41
C LEU A 473 -11.34 -9.48 -10.54
N ILE A 474 -12.59 -9.30 -10.11
CA ILE A 474 -13.38 -10.35 -9.43
C ILE A 474 -13.55 -11.60 -10.30
N SER A 475 -13.45 -11.48 -11.64
CA SER A 475 -13.48 -12.63 -12.54
C SER A 475 -12.13 -13.34 -12.71
N SER A 476 -11.08 -12.95 -11.99
CA SER A 476 -9.78 -13.62 -12.08
C SER A 476 -9.86 -15.08 -11.64
N SER A 477 -9.15 -15.97 -12.33
CA SER A 477 -8.97 -17.37 -11.91
C SER A 477 -8.10 -17.48 -10.66
N ASN A 478 -7.20 -16.52 -10.42
CA ASN A 478 -6.34 -16.48 -9.26
C ASN A 478 -7.06 -15.87 -8.05
N GLU A 479 -7.25 -16.68 -7.00
CA GLU A 479 -7.91 -16.25 -5.76
C GLU A 479 -7.18 -15.10 -5.05
N LEU A 480 -5.85 -15.03 -5.18
CA LEU A 480 -5.06 -13.96 -4.60
C LEU A 480 -5.39 -12.60 -5.24
N ILE A 481 -5.88 -12.55 -6.47
CA ILE A 481 -6.36 -11.30 -7.10
C ILE A 481 -7.85 -11.10 -6.83
N LYS A 482 -8.63 -12.16 -6.99
CA LYS A 482 -10.09 -12.11 -6.84
C LYS A 482 -10.51 -11.65 -5.45
N ILE A 483 -9.95 -12.22 -4.39
CA ILE A 483 -10.40 -11.96 -3.02
C ILE A 483 -10.09 -10.52 -2.59
N PRO A 484 -8.89 -9.95 -2.80
CA PRO A 484 -8.64 -8.55 -2.53
C PRO A 484 -9.52 -7.61 -3.36
N ALA A 485 -9.78 -7.92 -4.64
CA ALA A 485 -10.73 -7.15 -5.44
C ALA A 485 -12.13 -7.17 -4.82
N LEU A 486 -12.61 -8.35 -4.41
CA LEU A 486 -13.89 -8.52 -3.74
C LEU A 486 -13.94 -7.78 -2.38
N LYS A 487 -12.88 -7.83 -1.58
CA LYS A 487 -12.76 -7.08 -0.33
C LYS A 487 -12.72 -5.56 -0.55
N MET A 488 -12.04 -5.08 -1.60
CA MET A 488 -12.10 -3.65 -1.98
C MET A 488 -13.51 -3.21 -2.37
N PHE A 489 -14.27 -4.07 -3.06
CA PHE A 489 -15.70 -3.84 -3.32
C PHE A 489 -16.48 -3.75 -2.00
N GLY A 490 -16.20 -4.63 -1.04
CA GLY A 490 -16.74 -4.60 0.32
C GLY A 490 -16.43 -3.31 1.09
N TYR A 491 -15.17 -2.88 1.12
CA TYR A 491 -14.78 -1.63 1.77
C TYR A 491 -15.46 -0.42 1.13
N TYR A 492 -15.58 -0.40 -0.20
CA TYR A 492 -16.32 0.64 -0.88
C TYR A 492 -17.79 0.69 -0.46
N LEU A 493 -18.46 -0.46 -0.31
CA LEU A 493 -19.82 -0.54 0.21
C LEU A 493 -19.88 -0.02 1.65
N CYS A 494 -19.16 -0.65 2.59
CA CYS A 494 -19.17 -0.31 4.01
C CYS A 494 -18.94 1.20 4.29
N ARG A 495 -18.13 1.87 3.47
CA ARG A 495 -17.72 3.26 3.66
C ARG A 495 -18.41 4.27 2.72
N SER A 496 -19.34 3.82 1.86
CA SER A 496 -20.09 4.69 0.95
C SER A 496 -21.40 5.19 1.55
N THR A 497 -21.81 6.40 1.15
CA THR A 497 -23.15 6.91 1.45
C THR A 497 -24.21 6.13 0.68
N GLN A 498 -25.45 6.10 1.19
CA GLN A 498 -26.56 5.41 0.53
C GLN A 498 -26.80 5.89 -0.91
N LYS A 499 -26.66 7.21 -1.14
CA LYS A 499 -26.77 7.79 -2.49
C LYS A 499 -25.73 7.20 -3.44
N ARG A 500 -24.46 7.13 -3.01
CA ARG A 500 -23.36 6.60 -3.81
C ARG A 500 -23.51 5.10 -4.07
N LYS A 501 -23.92 4.31 -3.05
CA LYS A 501 -24.26 2.89 -3.25
C LYS A 501 -25.33 2.72 -4.33
N ASN A 502 -26.36 3.56 -4.30
CA ASN A 502 -27.44 3.48 -5.27
C ASN A 502 -26.98 3.78 -6.71
N GLU A 503 -26.24 4.87 -6.91
CA GLU A 503 -25.77 5.33 -8.23
C GLU A 503 -24.68 4.43 -8.83
N SER A 504 -23.74 3.96 -8.02
CA SER A 504 -22.58 3.20 -8.50
C SER A 504 -22.81 1.69 -8.57
N ILE A 505 -23.70 1.14 -7.72
CA ILE A 505 -23.90 -0.32 -7.58
C ILE A 505 -25.32 -0.72 -8.02
N ASN A 506 -26.35 -0.19 -7.37
CA ASN A 506 -27.73 -0.67 -7.54
C ASN A 506 -28.31 -0.33 -8.92
N GLN A 507 -28.19 0.91 -9.39
CA GLN A 507 -28.68 1.34 -10.71
C GLN A 507 -28.01 0.57 -11.86
N ARG A 508 -26.82 0.01 -11.62
CA ARG A 508 -26.06 -0.79 -12.58
C ARG A 508 -26.25 -2.29 -12.39
N ASN A 509 -27.09 -2.72 -11.45
CA ASN A 509 -27.37 -4.11 -11.11
C ASN A 509 -26.11 -4.95 -10.82
N LEU A 510 -25.06 -4.35 -10.24
CA LEU A 510 -23.77 -5.06 -10.07
C LEU A 510 -23.88 -6.29 -9.16
N PHE A 511 -24.75 -6.27 -8.13
CA PHE A 511 -24.99 -7.46 -7.30
C PHE A 511 -25.54 -8.64 -8.12
N HIS A 512 -26.40 -8.38 -9.12
CA HIS A 512 -26.94 -9.44 -9.96
C HIS A 512 -25.87 -10.04 -10.88
N LEU A 513 -24.98 -9.19 -11.41
CA LEU A 513 -23.87 -9.61 -12.26
C LEU A 513 -22.74 -10.30 -11.48
N LEU A 514 -22.72 -10.19 -10.14
CA LEU A 514 -21.65 -10.72 -9.31
C LEU A 514 -21.57 -12.25 -9.39
N THR A 515 -22.71 -12.93 -9.46
CA THR A 515 -22.79 -14.39 -9.65
C THR A 515 -22.07 -14.80 -10.94
N ASP A 516 -22.48 -14.23 -12.08
CA ASP A 516 -21.91 -14.55 -13.39
C ASP A 516 -20.41 -14.21 -13.46
N LYS A 517 -20.00 -13.10 -12.83
CA LYS A 517 -18.59 -12.68 -12.78
C LYS A 517 -17.72 -13.62 -11.98
N LEU A 518 -18.19 -14.12 -10.84
CA LEU A 518 -17.43 -15.04 -9.99
C LEU A 518 -17.36 -16.45 -10.59
N MET A 519 -18.36 -16.86 -11.38
CA MET A 519 -18.39 -18.16 -12.08
C MET A 519 -17.67 -18.14 -13.44
N LEU A 520 -17.23 -16.99 -13.94
CA LEU A 520 -16.68 -16.85 -15.30
C LEU A 520 -15.46 -17.74 -15.55
N ASN A 521 -14.54 -17.82 -14.57
CA ASN A 521 -13.30 -18.59 -14.64
C ASN A 521 -13.17 -19.60 -13.49
N CYS A 522 -14.26 -19.91 -12.79
CA CYS A 522 -14.28 -20.80 -11.63
C CYS A 522 -15.49 -21.71 -11.64
N HIS A 523 -15.28 -22.99 -11.29
CA HIS A 523 -16.30 -24.03 -11.35
C HIS A 523 -17.00 -24.28 -10.01
N SER A 524 -16.44 -23.77 -8.90
CA SER A 524 -16.96 -23.96 -7.55
C SER A 524 -16.66 -22.77 -6.63
N LEU A 525 -17.57 -22.48 -5.70
CA LEU A 525 -17.35 -21.49 -4.64
C LEU A 525 -16.38 -22.04 -3.58
N SER A 526 -15.23 -21.38 -3.39
CA SER A 526 -14.28 -21.70 -2.32
C SER A 526 -14.67 -21.06 -0.98
N LEU A 527 -14.21 -21.64 0.13
CA LEU A 527 -14.41 -21.09 1.46
C LEU A 527 -13.87 -19.66 1.60
N ALA A 528 -12.71 -19.37 1.01
CA ALA A 528 -12.10 -18.04 1.11
C ALA A 528 -12.92 -16.96 0.38
N THR A 529 -13.49 -17.30 -0.79
CA THR A 529 -14.42 -16.42 -1.50
C THR A 529 -15.72 -16.24 -0.71
N TYR A 530 -16.25 -17.33 -0.13
CA TYR A 530 -17.43 -17.26 0.74
C TYR A 530 -17.20 -16.34 1.95
N ASN A 531 -16.07 -16.46 2.64
CA ASN A 531 -15.73 -15.60 3.78
C ASN A 531 -15.75 -14.12 3.39
N ALA A 532 -15.16 -13.76 2.25
CA ALA A 532 -15.18 -12.38 1.76
C ALA A 532 -16.61 -11.91 1.43
N LEU A 533 -17.46 -12.77 0.85
CA LEU A 533 -18.88 -12.45 0.63
C LEU A 533 -19.64 -12.28 1.95
N PHE A 534 -19.38 -13.13 2.93
CA PHE A 534 -19.99 -13.05 4.25
C PHE A 534 -19.60 -11.74 4.97
N GLU A 535 -18.33 -11.34 4.91
CA GLU A 535 -17.86 -10.04 5.40
C GLU A 535 -18.60 -8.85 4.74
N ILE A 536 -18.87 -8.94 3.43
CA ILE A 536 -19.64 -7.92 2.69
C ILE A 536 -21.10 -7.90 3.13
N LEU A 537 -21.71 -9.08 3.33
CA LEU A 537 -23.10 -9.22 3.74
C LEU A 537 -23.38 -8.46 5.05
N VAL A 538 -22.47 -8.54 6.02
CA VAL A 538 -22.61 -7.91 7.34
C VAL A 538 -21.84 -6.57 7.49
N GLU A 539 -21.14 -6.12 6.44
CA GLU A 539 -20.28 -4.93 6.43
C GLU A 539 -19.13 -4.92 7.46
N LEU A 540 -18.61 -6.11 7.79
CA LEU A 540 -17.45 -6.29 8.69
C LEU A 540 -16.24 -6.82 7.92
N VAL A 541 -15.77 -6.03 6.95
CA VAL A 541 -14.65 -6.40 6.07
C VAL A 541 -13.32 -6.26 6.78
N CYS A 542 -12.55 -7.36 6.82
CA CYS A 542 -11.22 -7.40 7.41
C CYS A 542 -10.13 -7.36 6.33
N PRO A 543 -8.93 -6.80 6.62
CA PRO A 543 -7.86 -6.68 5.64
C PRO A 543 -7.17 -8.01 5.35
N GLU A 544 -7.25 -8.98 6.27
CA GLU A 544 -6.61 -10.30 6.11
C GLU A 544 -7.44 -11.22 5.22
N ILE A 545 -6.78 -12.05 4.40
CA ILE A 545 -7.48 -13.05 3.57
C ILE A 545 -7.71 -14.31 4.41
N LEU A 546 -8.98 -14.62 4.69
CA LEU A 546 -9.36 -15.78 5.50
C LEU A 546 -9.57 -17.02 4.62
N PHE A 547 -8.65 -17.98 4.69
CA PHE A 547 -8.76 -19.28 4.01
C PHE A 547 -9.44 -20.37 4.84
N VAL A 548 -9.64 -20.10 6.13
CA VAL A 548 -10.32 -20.99 7.09
C VAL A 548 -11.68 -20.42 7.48
N LYS A 549 -12.53 -21.21 8.15
CA LYS A 549 -13.83 -20.73 8.61
C LYS A 549 -13.64 -19.47 9.47
N HIS A 550 -14.39 -18.42 9.16
CA HIS A 550 -14.35 -17.17 9.93
C HIS A 550 -14.79 -17.41 11.39
N GLU A 551 -14.33 -16.52 12.28
CA GLU A 551 -14.73 -16.57 13.69
C GLU A 551 -16.23 -16.29 13.85
N GLU A 552 -16.78 -16.78 14.96
CA GLU A 552 -18.18 -16.58 15.28
C GLU A 552 -18.40 -15.17 15.83
N LEU A 553 -19.08 -14.34 15.04
CA LEU A 553 -19.36 -12.96 15.41
C LEU A 553 -20.49 -12.86 16.48
N PRO A 554 -20.47 -11.82 17.35
CA PRO A 554 -21.56 -11.53 18.28
C PRO A 554 -22.83 -11.10 17.55
N ILE A 555 -23.98 -11.71 17.90
CA ILE A 555 -25.27 -11.52 17.21
C ILE A 555 -25.74 -10.06 17.22
N GLU A 556 -25.43 -9.30 18.28
CA GLU A 556 -25.85 -7.91 18.47
C GLU A 556 -25.29 -6.94 17.41
N ASN A 557 -24.21 -7.34 16.70
CA ASN A 557 -23.52 -6.50 15.72
C ASN A 557 -23.63 -7.02 14.27
N THR A 558 -24.48 -8.02 14.00
CA THR A 558 -24.47 -8.75 12.71
C THR A 558 -25.82 -8.69 12.01
N ARG A 559 -26.19 -7.50 11.54
CA ARG A 559 -27.33 -7.33 10.64
C ARG A 559 -26.89 -7.60 9.20
N PHE A 560 -27.81 -8.09 8.37
CA PHE A 560 -27.59 -8.15 6.92
C PHE A 560 -27.70 -6.76 6.29
N GLU A 561 -26.56 -6.07 6.16
CA GLU A 561 -26.45 -4.74 5.57
C GLU A 561 -26.48 -4.78 4.03
N ASN A 562 -25.94 -5.85 3.41
CA ASN A 562 -25.99 -6.08 1.97
C ASN A 562 -26.76 -7.37 1.61
N PRO A 563 -28.10 -7.40 1.76
CA PRO A 563 -28.89 -8.63 1.65
C PRO A 563 -28.87 -9.29 0.27
N GLN A 564 -28.56 -8.56 -0.79
CA GLN A 564 -28.42 -9.13 -2.13
C GLN A 564 -27.32 -10.20 -2.21
N ILE A 565 -26.31 -10.13 -1.33
CA ILE A 565 -25.24 -11.11 -1.24
C ILE A 565 -25.76 -12.51 -0.87
N LEU A 566 -26.85 -12.62 -0.09
CA LEU A 566 -27.46 -13.91 0.22
C LEU A 566 -27.88 -14.66 -1.04
N LYS A 567 -28.53 -13.95 -1.97
CA LYS A 567 -28.94 -14.52 -3.25
C LYS A 567 -27.74 -14.86 -4.13
N VAL A 568 -26.70 -14.01 -4.13
CA VAL A 568 -25.45 -14.29 -4.85
C VAL A 568 -24.81 -15.58 -4.34
N VAL A 569 -24.59 -15.70 -3.02
CA VAL A 569 -23.99 -16.91 -2.43
C VAL A 569 -24.84 -18.15 -2.72
N ALA A 570 -26.16 -18.07 -2.56
CA ALA A 570 -27.05 -19.17 -2.87
C ALA A 570 -26.94 -19.59 -4.35
N GLN A 571 -26.94 -18.65 -5.28
CA GLN A 571 -26.79 -18.96 -6.71
C GLN A 571 -25.42 -19.55 -7.04
N LEU A 572 -24.34 -19.03 -6.45
CA LEU A 572 -23.00 -19.60 -6.61
C LEU A 572 -22.95 -21.06 -6.13
N LEU A 573 -23.55 -21.36 -4.98
CA LEU A 573 -23.61 -22.72 -4.43
C LEU A 573 -24.51 -23.67 -5.24
N ILE A 574 -25.55 -23.15 -5.90
CA ILE A 574 -26.44 -23.91 -6.79
C ILE A 574 -25.73 -24.22 -8.13
N GLN A 575 -24.93 -23.29 -8.64
CA GLN A 575 -24.22 -23.43 -9.93
C GLN A 575 -22.85 -24.12 -9.80
N SER A 576 -22.30 -24.22 -8.59
CA SER A 576 -21.03 -24.88 -8.33
C SER A 576 -21.09 -26.38 -8.64
N GLU A 577 -20.00 -26.93 -9.20
CA GLU A 577 -19.82 -28.37 -9.32
C GLU A 577 -19.82 -29.03 -7.93
N GLU A 578 -20.40 -30.23 -7.84
CA GLU A 578 -20.49 -30.93 -6.57
C GLU A 578 -19.11 -31.45 -6.14
N SER A 579 -18.63 -30.95 -5.01
CA SER A 579 -17.37 -31.34 -4.40
C SER A 579 -17.50 -31.36 -2.87
N SER A 580 -16.55 -32.00 -2.19
CA SER A 580 -16.49 -31.98 -0.71
C SER A 580 -16.34 -30.56 -0.16
N GLU A 581 -15.60 -29.69 -0.87
CA GLU A 581 -15.44 -28.29 -0.50
C GLU A 581 -16.76 -27.52 -0.68
N THR A 582 -17.48 -27.73 -1.79
CA THR A 582 -18.79 -27.09 -2.01
C THR A 582 -19.81 -27.52 -0.96
N LEU A 583 -19.86 -28.81 -0.59
CA LEU A 583 -20.72 -29.30 0.50
C LEU A 583 -20.36 -28.65 1.84
N ARG A 584 -19.06 -28.52 2.14
CA ARG A 584 -18.57 -27.83 3.32
C ARG A 584 -19.00 -26.36 3.34
N VAL A 585 -18.86 -25.63 2.24
CA VAL A 585 -19.29 -24.22 2.15
C VAL A 585 -20.81 -24.10 2.26
N LYS A 586 -21.60 -24.99 1.64
CA LYS A 586 -23.08 -25.04 1.83
C LYS A 586 -23.44 -25.16 3.31
N LYS A 587 -22.79 -26.07 4.03
CA LYS A 587 -23.03 -26.29 5.47
C LYS A 587 -22.70 -25.04 6.29
N ILE A 588 -21.55 -24.43 6.05
CA ILE A 588 -21.12 -23.20 6.76
C ILE A 588 -22.12 -22.07 6.49
N PHE A 589 -22.47 -21.82 5.23
CA PHE A 589 -23.45 -20.79 4.85
C PHE A 589 -24.80 -20.96 5.56
N LEU A 590 -25.34 -22.17 5.58
CA LEU A 590 -26.62 -22.44 6.25
C LEU A 590 -26.51 -22.28 7.77
N GLN A 591 -25.41 -22.74 8.38
CA GLN A 591 -25.15 -22.56 9.82
C GLN A 591 -25.07 -21.06 10.19
N ASP A 592 -24.39 -20.26 9.37
CA ASP A 592 -24.28 -18.82 9.58
C ASP A 592 -25.67 -18.17 9.46
N LEU A 593 -26.44 -18.51 8.42
CA LEU A 593 -27.81 -18.00 8.27
C LEU A 593 -28.71 -18.35 9.45
N ILE A 594 -28.70 -19.61 9.90
CA ILE A 594 -29.49 -20.07 11.04
C ILE A 594 -29.10 -19.28 12.29
N ARG A 595 -27.81 -19.16 12.58
CA ARG A 595 -27.30 -18.40 13.73
C ARG A 595 -27.78 -16.95 13.69
N HIS A 596 -27.62 -16.29 12.56
CA HIS A 596 -27.97 -14.88 12.39
C HIS A 596 -29.48 -14.63 12.30
N CYS A 597 -30.29 -15.66 12.03
CA CYS A 597 -31.74 -15.56 12.00
C CYS A 597 -32.39 -16.02 13.31
N LYS A 598 -31.75 -16.85 14.13
CA LYS A 598 -32.35 -17.44 15.34
C LYS A 598 -32.82 -16.35 16.33
N ASP A 599 -31.93 -15.40 16.63
CA ASP A 599 -32.18 -14.39 17.66
C ASP A 599 -32.33 -12.96 17.09
N CYS A 600 -32.24 -12.76 15.76
CA CYS A 600 -32.41 -11.45 15.12
C CYS A 600 -33.69 -11.36 14.28
N ARG A 601 -34.70 -10.64 14.81
CA ARG A 601 -35.98 -10.38 14.13
C ARG A 601 -35.80 -9.69 12.78
N GLU A 602 -34.87 -8.75 12.71
CA GLU A 602 -34.66 -7.92 11.53
C GLU A 602 -34.04 -8.73 10.37
N ASN A 603 -33.09 -9.62 10.65
CA ASN A 603 -32.52 -10.51 9.64
C ASN A 603 -33.58 -11.46 9.04
N ARG A 604 -34.50 -11.98 9.87
CA ARG A 604 -35.63 -12.78 9.39
C ARG A 604 -36.53 -11.97 8.46
N ARG A 605 -36.86 -10.73 8.83
CA ARG A 605 -37.65 -9.81 7.99
C ARG A 605 -36.99 -9.52 6.66
N ILE A 606 -35.68 -9.25 6.68
CA ILE A 606 -34.90 -9.00 5.47
C ILE A 606 -35.04 -10.17 4.50
N ILE A 607 -34.84 -11.42 4.93
CA ILE A 607 -34.99 -12.60 4.06
C ILE A 607 -36.42 -12.74 3.56
N LEU A 608 -37.43 -12.61 4.43
CA LEU A 608 -38.84 -12.75 4.03
C LEU A 608 -39.29 -11.71 3.01
N GLN A 609 -38.65 -10.54 2.98
CA GLN A 609 -38.90 -9.47 2.00
C GLN A 609 -38.11 -9.64 0.69
N MET A 610 -37.13 -10.56 0.65
CA MET A 610 -36.38 -10.81 -0.58
C MET A 610 -37.24 -11.52 -1.62
N SER A 611 -37.07 -11.12 -2.88
CA SER A 611 -37.72 -11.82 -3.99
C SER A 611 -37.19 -13.26 -4.11
N VAL A 612 -38.12 -14.21 -4.26
CA VAL A 612 -37.81 -15.60 -4.66
C VAL A 612 -36.92 -16.34 -3.64
N TRP A 613 -37.01 -15.98 -2.35
CA TRP A 613 -36.15 -16.56 -1.32
C TRP A 613 -36.39 -18.05 -1.09
N GLN A 614 -37.64 -18.49 -1.21
CA GLN A 614 -38.03 -19.87 -1.07
C GLN A 614 -37.37 -20.75 -2.14
N GLU A 615 -37.30 -20.26 -3.39
CA GLU A 615 -36.82 -21.04 -4.53
C GLU A 615 -35.30 -21.25 -4.46
N TRP A 616 -34.52 -20.22 -4.12
CA TRP A 616 -33.08 -20.41 -3.99
C TRP A 616 -32.75 -21.22 -2.73
N LEU A 617 -33.48 -21.03 -1.62
CA LEU A 617 -33.20 -21.78 -0.40
C LEU A 617 -33.52 -23.26 -0.55
N ILE A 618 -34.66 -23.61 -1.16
CA ILE A 618 -35.00 -25.01 -1.42
C ILE A 618 -34.05 -25.65 -2.44
N SER A 619 -33.51 -24.87 -3.38
CA SER A 619 -32.53 -25.36 -4.36
C SER A 619 -31.18 -25.72 -3.75
N LEU A 620 -30.89 -25.27 -2.52
CA LEU A 620 -29.71 -25.70 -1.77
C LEU A 620 -29.89 -27.07 -1.10
N SER A 621 -31.13 -27.55 -0.98
CA SER A 621 -31.44 -28.85 -0.40
C SER A 621 -31.29 -30.00 -1.40
N TYR A 622 -30.91 -31.15 -0.86
CA TYR A 622 -30.97 -32.44 -1.54
C TYR A 622 -32.30 -33.10 -1.19
N ILE A 623 -33.28 -33.08 -2.11
CA ILE A 623 -34.61 -33.68 -1.87
C ILE A 623 -34.49 -35.20 -1.68
N TYR A 624 -33.54 -35.82 -2.39
CA TYR A 624 -33.21 -37.24 -2.27
C TYR A 624 -31.71 -37.39 -1.99
N PRO A 625 -31.27 -37.21 -0.74
CA PRO A 625 -29.86 -37.28 -0.38
C PRO A 625 -29.31 -38.70 -0.56
N GLU A 626 -28.10 -38.82 -1.11
CA GLU A 626 -27.42 -40.10 -1.35
C GLU A 626 -26.45 -40.46 -0.22
N ASN A 627 -26.01 -39.45 0.55
CA ASN A 627 -25.09 -39.61 1.66
C ASN A 627 -25.53 -38.79 2.90
N GLU A 628 -24.89 -39.06 4.04
CA GLU A 628 -25.21 -38.40 5.31
C GLU A 628 -24.88 -36.90 5.29
N GLU A 629 -23.85 -36.47 4.55
CA GLU A 629 -23.48 -35.06 4.44
C GLU A 629 -24.54 -34.24 3.69
N GLN A 630 -25.07 -34.75 2.58
CA GLN A 630 -26.17 -34.15 1.83
C GLN A 630 -27.45 -34.12 2.67
N LYS A 631 -27.71 -35.17 3.45
CA LYS A 631 -28.84 -35.20 4.39
C LYS A 631 -28.72 -34.08 5.42
N ASN A 632 -27.54 -33.90 6.02
CA ASN A 632 -27.25 -32.83 6.98
C ASN A 632 -27.46 -31.43 6.36
N VAL A 633 -27.04 -31.22 5.11
CA VAL A 633 -27.31 -29.96 4.39
C VAL A 633 -28.82 -29.72 4.24
N SER A 634 -29.60 -30.74 3.84
CA SER A 634 -31.06 -30.63 3.75
C SER A 634 -31.72 -30.34 5.11
N GLU A 635 -31.26 -30.98 6.18
CA GLU A 635 -31.75 -30.73 7.55
C GLU A 635 -31.52 -29.26 7.97
N LEU A 636 -30.36 -28.68 7.65
CA LEU A 636 -30.10 -27.26 7.90
C LEU A 636 -31.01 -26.35 7.06
N VAL A 637 -31.27 -26.68 5.80
CA VAL A 637 -32.24 -25.94 4.97
C VAL A 637 -33.62 -25.95 5.62
N PHE A 638 -34.10 -27.12 6.05
CA PHE A 638 -35.41 -27.25 6.69
C PHE A 638 -35.47 -26.53 8.04
N GLN A 639 -34.41 -26.58 8.84
CA GLN A 639 -34.30 -25.80 10.07
C GLN A 639 -34.40 -24.29 9.79
N LEU A 640 -33.73 -23.78 8.75
CA LEU A 640 -33.83 -22.37 8.38
C LEU A 640 -35.24 -21.99 7.89
N PHE A 641 -35.88 -22.85 7.09
CA PHE A 641 -37.30 -22.66 6.71
C PHE A 641 -38.19 -22.61 7.94
N SER A 642 -38.02 -23.52 8.91
CA SER A 642 -38.79 -23.55 10.14
C SER A 642 -38.68 -22.22 10.91
N ILE A 643 -37.47 -21.68 11.08
CA ILE A 643 -37.24 -20.36 11.71
C ILE A 643 -37.95 -19.23 10.96
N LEU A 644 -37.83 -19.18 9.64
CA LEU A 644 -38.38 -18.10 8.80
C LEU A 644 -39.90 -18.16 8.70
N LEU A 645 -40.46 -19.34 8.42
CA LEU A 645 -41.88 -19.57 8.27
C LEU A 645 -42.63 -19.40 9.59
N PHE A 646 -42.05 -19.87 10.69
CA PHE A 646 -42.63 -19.63 12.01
C PHE A 646 -42.63 -18.13 12.36
N HIS A 647 -41.56 -17.40 12.05
CA HIS A 647 -41.55 -15.94 12.20
C HIS A 647 -42.64 -15.28 11.36
N ALA A 648 -42.81 -15.69 10.10
CA ALA A 648 -43.87 -15.18 9.23
C ALA A 648 -45.26 -15.40 9.84
N ILE A 649 -45.54 -16.61 10.33
CA ILE A 649 -46.82 -16.96 10.98
C ILE A 649 -46.99 -16.19 12.31
N ARG A 650 -45.94 -16.07 13.12
CA ARG A 650 -45.99 -15.49 14.46
C ARG A 650 -46.11 -13.96 14.47
N LEU A 651 -45.48 -13.27 13.52
CA LEU A 651 -45.24 -11.83 13.62
C LEU A 651 -45.57 -11.02 12.36
N GLU A 652 -45.73 -11.62 11.18
CA GLU A 652 -45.97 -10.87 9.94
C GLU A 652 -47.43 -11.00 9.49
N TYR A 653 -48.07 -9.86 9.20
CA TYR A 653 -49.44 -9.83 8.69
C TYR A 653 -49.52 -10.55 7.33
N GLY A 654 -50.45 -11.49 7.19
CA GLY A 654 -50.60 -12.30 5.98
C GLY A 654 -49.49 -13.36 5.81
N GLY A 655 -48.70 -13.65 6.84
CA GLY A 655 -47.64 -14.66 6.83
C GLY A 655 -48.13 -16.06 6.43
N TRP A 656 -49.41 -16.37 6.61
CA TRP A 656 -50.02 -17.61 6.12
C TRP A 656 -49.91 -17.77 4.60
N ARG A 657 -49.95 -16.67 3.83
CA ARG A 657 -49.80 -16.68 2.38
C ARG A 657 -48.38 -17.08 1.99
N VAL A 658 -47.39 -16.54 2.70
CA VAL A 658 -45.96 -16.88 2.52
C VAL A 658 -45.74 -18.38 2.74
N TRP A 659 -46.37 -18.96 3.76
CA TRP A 659 -46.30 -20.39 4.01
C TRP A 659 -46.96 -21.22 2.89
N VAL A 660 -48.16 -20.84 2.45
CA VAL A 660 -48.86 -21.51 1.34
C VAL A 660 -48.04 -21.45 0.04
N ASP A 661 -47.48 -20.29 -0.28
CA ASP A 661 -46.60 -20.11 -1.45
C ASP A 661 -45.35 -20.99 -1.34
N THR A 662 -44.78 -21.11 -0.13
CA THR A 662 -43.62 -21.99 0.13
C THR A 662 -43.97 -23.45 -0.14
N MET A 663 -45.14 -23.92 0.29
CA MET A 663 -45.61 -25.28 0.01
C MET A 663 -45.82 -25.53 -1.48
N ALA A 664 -46.34 -24.55 -2.21
CA ALA A 664 -46.53 -24.64 -3.66
C ALA A 664 -45.19 -24.70 -4.41
N ILE A 665 -44.22 -23.86 -4.02
CA ILE A 665 -42.86 -23.87 -4.58
C ILE A 665 -42.17 -25.21 -4.27
N ALA A 666 -42.30 -25.72 -3.04
CA ALA A 666 -41.77 -27.01 -2.64
C ALA A 666 -42.36 -28.14 -3.48
N HIS A 667 -43.68 -28.17 -3.65
CA HIS A 667 -44.33 -29.14 -4.52
C HIS A 667 -43.77 -29.10 -5.94
N SER A 668 -43.72 -27.91 -6.54
CA SER A 668 -43.21 -27.72 -7.90
C SER A 668 -41.79 -28.26 -8.05
N LYS A 669 -40.91 -27.97 -7.07
CA LYS A 669 -39.52 -28.44 -7.08
C LYS A 669 -39.40 -29.95 -6.92
N VAL A 670 -40.14 -30.55 -5.98
CA VAL A 670 -40.15 -32.01 -5.76
C VAL A 670 -40.67 -32.73 -7.00
N SER A 671 -41.77 -32.27 -7.58
CA SER A 671 -42.36 -32.84 -8.79
C SER A 671 -41.39 -32.79 -9.97
N TRP A 672 -40.69 -31.66 -10.14
CA TRP A 672 -39.65 -31.52 -11.17
C TRP A 672 -38.49 -32.50 -10.96
N GLN A 673 -38.03 -32.67 -9.71
CA GLN A 673 -36.95 -33.62 -9.42
C GLN A 673 -37.39 -35.08 -9.61
N LYS A 674 -38.61 -35.45 -9.21
CA LYS A 674 -39.21 -36.77 -9.45
C LYS A 674 -39.28 -37.05 -10.96
N TYR A 675 -39.74 -36.07 -11.75
CA TYR A 675 -39.75 -36.15 -13.21
C TYR A 675 -38.35 -36.35 -13.81
N ARG A 676 -37.35 -35.58 -13.34
CA ARG A 676 -35.96 -35.71 -13.81
C ARG A 676 -35.36 -37.09 -13.49
N LYS A 677 -35.57 -37.62 -12.28
CA LYS A 677 -35.12 -38.98 -11.92
C LYS A 677 -35.77 -40.05 -12.80
N ASN A 678 -37.08 -39.95 -13.03
CA ASN A 678 -37.81 -40.88 -13.88
C ASN A 678 -37.32 -40.84 -15.34
N LEU A 679 -36.93 -39.68 -15.86
CA LEU A 679 -36.30 -39.55 -17.18
C LEU A 679 -34.95 -40.26 -17.24
N THR A 680 -34.09 -40.05 -16.24
CA THR A 680 -32.77 -40.71 -16.18
C THR A 680 -32.91 -42.22 -16.09
N GLN A 681 -33.82 -42.73 -15.24
CA GLN A 681 -34.12 -44.16 -15.14
C GLN A 681 -34.63 -44.74 -16.47
N LYS A 682 -35.55 -44.04 -17.16
CA LYS A 682 -36.02 -44.46 -18.48
C LYS A 682 -34.90 -44.49 -19.53
N GLN A 683 -34.01 -43.50 -19.52
CA GLN A 683 -32.85 -43.47 -20.43
C GLN A 683 -31.85 -44.60 -20.14
N GLU A 684 -31.60 -44.92 -18.87
CA GLU A 684 -30.75 -46.04 -18.46
C GLU A 684 -31.39 -47.39 -18.82
N GLU A 685 -32.70 -47.55 -18.61
CA GLU A 685 -33.44 -48.74 -19.03
C GLU A 685 -33.45 -48.91 -20.55
N ASP A 686 -33.64 -47.83 -21.32
CA ASP A 686 -33.58 -47.86 -22.78
C ASP A 686 -32.17 -48.14 -23.29
N ALA A 687 -31.13 -47.60 -22.63
CA ALA A 687 -29.73 -47.93 -22.93
C ALA A 687 -29.43 -49.40 -22.62
N ARG A 688 -29.94 -49.92 -21.49
CA ARG A 688 -29.79 -51.32 -21.08
C ARG A 688 -30.55 -52.28 -21.99
N LYS A 689 -31.72 -51.88 -22.49
CA LYS A 689 -32.47 -52.60 -23.53
C LYS A 689 -31.73 -52.59 -24.87
N LYS A 690 -31.17 -51.45 -25.31
CA LYS A 690 -30.34 -51.38 -26.52
C LYS A 690 -29.04 -52.21 -26.43
N LEU A 691 -28.46 -52.33 -25.24
CA LEU A 691 -27.32 -53.23 -24.98
C LEU A 691 -27.74 -54.71 -24.92
N GLY A 692 -28.95 -55.01 -24.41
CA GLY A 692 -29.50 -56.37 -24.37
C GLY A 692 -30.04 -56.89 -25.71
N GLU A 693 -30.57 -56.00 -26.57
CA GLU A 693 -31.07 -56.33 -27.91
C GLU A 693 -29.97 -56.69 -28.91
N ASN A 694 -28.69 -56.41 -28.61
CA ASN A 694 -27.55 -56.89 -29.40
C ASN A 694 -27.19 -58.36 -29.17
N LEU A 695 -27.83 -59.05 -28.22
CA LEU A 695 -27.58 -60.46 -27.92
C LEU A 695 -28.70 -61.42 -28.37
N ASN A 696 -29.87 -60.93 -28.77
CA ASN A 696 -30.97 -61.79 -29.26
C ASN A 696 -31.68 -61.14 -30.46
N LYS A 697 -31.09 -61.29 -31.66
CA LYS A 697 -31.88 -61.26 -32.90
C LYS A 697 -32.48 -62.65 -33.11
N ASN A 698 -33.76 -62.79 -32.79
CA ASN A 698 -34.74 -63.40 -33.69
C ASN A 698 -36.16 -63.30 -33.10
N ASP A 699 -37.06 -62.95 -34.01
CA ASP A 699 -38.51 -63.13 -33.99
C ASP A 699 -39.46 -62.10 -33.34
N GLN A 700 -40.23 -61.54 -34.28
CA GLN A 700 -41.63 -61.13 -34.23
C GLN A 700 -41.99 -59.71 -33.76
N SER A 701 -42.22 -58.91 -34.80
CA SER A 701 -43.19 -57.81 -34.83
C SER A 701 -44.54 -58.20 -34.23
N SER A 702 -44.90 -57.56 -33.11
CA SER A 702 -46.30 -57.36 -32.75
C SER A 702 -46.47 -56.03 -32.04
N SER A 703 -47.39 -55.24 -32.59
CA SER A 703 -47.99 -54.03 -32.07
C SER A 703 -48.28 -54.03 -30.56
N SER A 704 -47.90 -52.95 -29.87
CA SER A 704 -48.65 -52.46 -28.72
C SER A 704 -48.57 -50.94 -28.67
N GLY A 705 -49.69 -50.29 -29.04
CA GLY A 705 -49.90 -48.87 -28.82
C GLY A 705 -49.92 -48.57 -27.33
N GLY A 706 -48.93 -47.82 -26.86
CA GLY A 706 -48.99 -47.09 -25.60
C GLY A 706 -49.13 -45.62 -25.94
N GLY A 707 -50.28 -45.03 -25.62
CA GLY A 707 -50.61 -43.64 -25.94
C GLY A 707 -49.50 -42.69 -25.50
N VAL A 708 -49.15 -41.77 -26.38
CA VAL A 708 -48.45 -40.54 -26.00
C VAL A 708 -49.36 -39.86 -24.97
N SER A 709 -49.04 -40.00 -23.68
CA SER A 709 -49.76 -39.24 -22.66
C SER A 709 -49.54 -37.77 -23.01
N SER A 710 -50.63 -37.05 -23.23
CA SER A 710 -50.64 -35.61 -23.50
C SER A 710 -49.55 -34.89 -22.70
N LEU A 711 -48.61 -34.24 -23.40
CA LEU A 711 -47.43 -33.57 -22.86
C LEU A 711 -47.74 -32.43 -21.85
N TYR A 712 -49.03 -32.13 -21.66
CA TYR A 712 -49.57 -31.04 -20.84
C TYR A 712 -50.78 -31.50 -20.01
N ARG A 713 -50.65 -32.56 -19.22
CA ARG A 713 -51.56 -32.79 -18.09
C ARG A 713 -50.88 -32.24 -16.84
N THR A 714 -51.48 -31.26 -16.18
CA THR A 714 -51.04 -30.84 -14.84
C THR A 714 -51.03 -32.11 -13.97
N PRO A 715 -49.88 -32.50 -13.39
CA PRO A 715 -49.86 -33.67 -12.51
C PRO A 715 -50.80 -33.41 -11.34
N ASP A 716 -51.51 -34.45 -10.91
CA ASP A 716 -52.35 -34.39 -9.73
C ASP A 716 -51.47 -34.02 -8.52
N PHE A 717 -52.05 -33.28 -7.55
CA PHE A 717 -51.32 -32.86 -6.36
C PHE A 717 -50.94 -34.09 -5.53
N VAL A 718 -49.68 -34.16 -5.13
CA VAL A 718 -49.12 -35.25 -4.33
C VAL A 718 -48.29 -34.67 -3.19
N TRP A 719 -48.52 -35.14 -1.98
CA TRP A 719 -47.73 -34.76 -0.80
C TRP A 719 -46.32 -35.32 -0.91
N SER A 720 -45.34 -34.48 -0.57
CA SER A 720 -43.93 -34.87 -0.52
C SER A 720 -43.40 -34.84 0.90
N GLN A 721 -42.32 -35.60 1.15
CA GLN A 721 -41.61 -35.60 2.43
C GLN A 721 -41.16 -34.18 2.86
N VAL A 722 -40.79 -33.31 1.90
CA VAL A 722 -40.44 -31.90 2.18
C VAL A 722 -41.65 -31.12 2.70
N GLN A 723 -42.82 -31.30 2.08
CA GLN A 723 -44.06 -30.65 2.50
C GLN A 723 -44.55 -31.15 3.85
N ILE A 724 -44.45 -32.47 4.09
CA ILE A 724 -44.78 -33.09 5.38
C ILE A 724 -43.87 -32.52 6.46
N GLN A 725 -42.56 -32.43 6.21
CA GLN A 725 -41.59 -31.84 7.14
C GLN A 725 -41.92 -30.37 7.47
N PHE A 726 -42.19 -29.53 6.45
CA PHE A 726 -42.54 -28.12 6.67
C PHE A 726 -43.83 -27.93 7.47
N LEU A 727 -44.83 -28.79 7.22
CA LEU A 727 -46.08 -28.76 7.98
C LEU A 727 -45.85 -29.22 9.42
N ASN A 728 -45.14 -30.33 9.61
CA ASN A 728 -44.79 -30.87 10.92
C ASN A 728 -44.06 -29.84 11.77
N ASP A 729 -42.99 -29.25 11.25
CA ASP A 729 -42.17 -28.27 11.98
C ASP A 729 -42.98 -27.03 12.37
N LEU A 730 -43.84 -26.54 11.46
CA LEU A 730 -44.72 -25.42 11.78
C LEU A 730 -45.72 -25.78 12.88
N LEU A 731 -46.40 -26.92 12.76
CA LEU A 731 -47.42 -27.34 13.72
C LEU A 731 -46.84 -27.60 15.11
N MET A 732 -45.67 -28.22 15.18
CA MET A 732 -44.94 -28.41 16.43
C MET A 732 -44.59 -27.08 17.11
N LEU A 733 -44.15 -26.08 16.35
CA LEU A 733 -43.86 -24.74 16.89
C LEU A 733 -45.12 -24.00 17.34
N ILE A 734 -46.22 -24.12 16.59
CA ILE A 734 -47.53 -23.56 16.98
C ILE A 734 -48.01 -24.21 18.27
N GLN A 735 -47.95 -25.55 18.34
CA GLN A 735 -48.36 -26.32 19.50
C GLN A 735 -47.50 -25.96 20.72
N ALA A 736 -46.18 -25.79 20.55
CA ALA A 736 -45.29 -25.37 21.63
C ALA A 736 -45.71 -24.02 22.24
N VAL A 737 -46.08 -23.03 21.42
CA VAL A 737 -46.59 -21.74 21.91
C VAL A 737 -47.91 -21.92 22.66
N VAL A 738 -48.83 -22.73 22.16
CA VAL A 738 -50.11 -22.99 22.83
C VAL A 738 -49.90 -23.69 24.17
N GLN A 739 -48.98 -24.65 24.24
CA GLN A 739 -48.63 -25.35 25.48
C GLN A 739 -47.92 -24.42 26.47
N GLU A 740 -47.06 -23.52 25.99
CA GLU A 740 -46.47 -22.45 26.82
C GLU A 740 -47.55 -21.57 27.46
N TRP A 741 -48.57 -21.17 26.70
CA TRP A 741 -49.69 -20.37 27.22
C TRP A 741 -50.55 -21.14 28.22
N LYS A 742 -50.78 -22.45 27.99
CA LYS A 742 -51.51 -23.32 28.93
C LYS A 742 -50.77 -23.55 30.25
N ASN A 743 -49.44 -23.63 30.19
CA ASN A 743 -48.58 -23.86 31.35
C ASN A 743 -48.20 -22.57 32.09
N SER A 744 -48.51 -21.41 31.52
CA SER A 744 -48.29 -20.11 32.13
C SER A 744 -49.26 -19.85 33.30
N PRO A 745 -48.85 -19.08 34.34
CA PRO A 745 -49.74 -18.68 35.43
C PRO A 745 -50.92 -17.79 34.98
N SER A 746 -50.84 -17.15 33.80
CA SER A 746 -51.90 -16.29 33.28
C SER A 746 -52.99 -17.12 32.54
N PRO A 747 -54.28 -16.82 32.73
CA PRO A 747 -55.36 -17.44 31.97
C PRO A 747 -55.13 -17.36 30.46
N ILE A 748 -55.45 -18.42 29.72
CA ILE A 748 -55.28 -18.47 28.27
C ILE A 748 -56.04 -17.35 27.54
N ALA A 749 -57.17 -16.91 28.10
CA ALA A 749 -57.97 -15.80 27.59
C ALA A 749 -57.18 -14.47 27.54
N ASP A 750 -56.26 -14.24 28.47
CA ASP A 750 -55.44 -13.02 28.49
C ASP A 750 -54.47 -12.98 27.32
N TYR A 751 -53.89 -14.14 26.96
CA TYR A 751 -53.04 -14.27 25.77
C TYR A 751 -53.81 -14.09 24.46
N LEU A 752 -55.05 -14.59 24.39
CA LEU A 752 -55.91 -14.47 23.22
C LEU A 752 -56.41 -13.03 23.01
N ASN A 753 -56.65 -12.30 24.10
CA ASN A 753 -57.07 -10.90 24.07
C ASN A 753 -55.91 -9.91 23.82
N ASN A 754 -54.65 -10.37 23.90
CA ASN A 754 -53.50 -9.51 23.66
C ASN A 754 -53.34 -9.19 22.16
N SER A 755 -53.34 -7.90 21.80
CA SER A 755 -53.16 -7.43 20.43
C SER A 755 -51.88 -7.95 19.76
N ASP A 756 -50.82 -8.19 20.52
CA ASP A 756 -49.53 -8.68 20.00
C ASP A 756 -49.61 -10.13 19.47
N ASN A 757 -50.63 -10.89 19.91
CA ASN A 757 -50.87 -12.26 19.49
C ASN A 757 -51.90 -12.37 18.37
N HIS A 758 -52.61 -11.28 18.06
CA HIS A 758 -53.69 -11.29 17.07
C HIS A 758 -53.20 -11.77 15.68
N VAL A 759 -52.03 -11.30 15.23
CA VAL A 759 -51.42 -11.73 13.96
C VAL A 759 -51.17 -13.23 13.93
N PHE A 760 -50.63 -13.78 15.03
CA PHE A 760 -50.35 -15.21 15.15
C PHE A 760 -51.62 -16.07 15.12
N ILE A 761 -52.64 -15.66 15.88
CA ILE A 761 -53.93 -16.35 15.94
C ILE A 761 -54.58 -16.35 14.55
N THR A 762 -54.68 -15.18 13.91
CA THR A 762 -55.26 -15.02 12.57
C THR A 762 -54.54 -15.86 11.53
N ASN A 763 -53.21 -15.77 11.47
CA ASN A 763 -52.41 -16.56 10.53
C ASN A 763 -52.61 -18.07 10.75
N THR A 764 -52.65 -18.52 12.01
CA THR A 764 -52.84 -19.94 12.34
C THR A 764 -54.24 -20.44 11.94
N VAL A 765 -55.28 -19.65 12.15
CA VAL A 765 -56.66 -19.98 11.73
C VAL A 765 -56.75 -20.06 10.20
N HIS A 766 -56.05 -19.21 9.46
CA HIS A 766 -55.99 -19.31 8.00
C HIS A 766 -55.28 -20.58 7.52
N ILE A 767 -54.17 -20.97 8.15
CA ILE A 767 -53.47 -22.22 7.87
C ILE A 767 -54.37 -23.43 8.15
N PHE A 768 -54.99 -23.46 9.33
CA PHE A 768 -55.99 -24.46 9.69
C PHE A 768 -57.07 -24.58 8.61
N SER A 769 -57.68 -23.46 8.24
CA SER A 769 -58.76 -23.43 7.24
C SER A 769 -58.29 -23.86 5.85
N GLN A 770 -57.01 -23.62 5.51
CA GLN A 770 -56.45 -23.97 4.22
C GLN A 770 -56.16 -25.47 4.10
N LEU A 771 -55.74 -26.11 5.18
CA LEU A 771 -55.25 -27.49 5.16
C LEU A 771 -56.23 -28.52 5.72
N ALA A 772 -57.16 -28.14 6.60
CA ALA A 772 -58.06 -29.09 7.26
C ALA A 772 -58.82 -29.97 6.25
N ASP A 773 -59.49 -29.37 5.26
CA ASP A 773 -60.20 -30.14 4.24
C ASP A 773 -59.23 -30.89 3.30
N SER A 774 -58.04 -30.33 3.02
CA SER A 774 -57.01 -30.98 2.18
C SER A 774 -56.50 -32.27 2.82
N LEU A 775 -56.19 -32.25 4.12
CA LEU A 775 -55.74 -33.42 4.88
C LEU A 775 -56.85 -34.46 5.03
N VAL A 776 -58.11 -34.03 5.27
CA VAL A 776 -59.26 -34.95 5.30
C VAL A 776 -59.49 -35.60 3.93
N MET A 777 -59.34 -34.84 2.83
CA MET A 777 -59.45 -35.39 1.48
C MET A 777 -58.31 -36.36 1.16
N ALA A 778 -57.08 -36.06 1.57
CA ALA A 778 -55.93 -36.95 1.39
C ALA A 778 -56.13 -38.32 2.05
N CYS A 779 -56.98 -38.41 3.08
CA CYS A 779 -57.34 -39.67 3.75
C CYS A 779 -58.53 -40.41 3.10
N GLY A 780 -59.06 -39.95 1.96
CA GLY A 780 -60.30 -40.51 1.38
C GLY A 780 -61.58 -40.07 2.10
N GLY A 781 -61.51 -38.98 2.87
CA GLY A 781 -62.64 -38.40 3.62
C GLY A 781 -62.61 -38.72 5.11
N LEU A 782 -63.69 -38.33 5.83
CA LEU A 782 -63.77 -38.46 7.28
C LEU A 782 -63.96 -39.91 7.76
N LEU A 783 -64.54 -40.78 6.92
CA LEU A 783 -64.88 -42.16 7.28
C LEU A 783 -63.65 -43.07 7.48
N PRO A 784 -62.63 -43.06 6.60
CA PRO A 784 -61.37 -43.77 6.83
C PRO A 784 -60.64 -43.35 8.11
N LEU A 785 -60.61 -42.05 8.43
CA LEU A 785 -60.03 -41.51 9.66
C LEU A 785 -60.75 -42.02 10.92
N LEU A 786 -62.09 -42.04 10.90
CA LEU A 786 -62.91 -42.60 11.98
C LEU A 786 -62.70 -44.11 12.16
N ALA A 787 -62.58 -44.84 11.06
CA ALA A 787 -62.33 -46.28 11.08
C ALA A 787 -60.94 -46.60 11.65
N ALA A 788 -59.90 -45.88 11.23
CA ALA A 788 -58.54 -46.01 11.75
C ALA A 788 -58.46 -45.70 13.25
N ALA A 789 -59.15 -44.66 13.71
CA ALA A 789 -59.12 -44.24 15.11
C ALA A 789 -59.95 -45.15 16.06
N THR A 790 -60.82 -46.03 15.54
CA THR A 790 -61.71 -46.90 16.34
C THR A 790 -61.38 -48.39 16.24
N ALA A 791 -60.38 -48.79 15.46
CA ALA A 791 -59.99 -50.18 15.25
C ALA A 791 -59.13 -50.74 16.41
N PRO A 792 -59.42 -51.96 16.93
CA PRO A 792 -58.72 -52.55 18.08
C PRO A 792 -57.33 -53.16 17.78
N THR A 793 -56.91 -53.23 16.52
CA THR A 793 -55.61 -53.73 16.06
C THR A 793 -55.20 -52.97 14.79
N SER A 794 -53.99 -52.41 14.78
CA SER A 794 -53.44 -51.48 13.77
C SER A 794 -53.14 -52.10 12.40
N GLU A 795 -54.11 -52.79 11.77
CA GLU A 795 -54.03 -53.20 10.36
C GLU A 795 -55.42 -53.10 9.73
N LEU A 796 -55.85 -51.87 9.41
CA LEU A 796 -56.84 -51.66 8.36
C LEU A 796 -56.05 -51.26 7.10
N GLU A 797 -55.93 -52.17 6.14
CA GLU A 797 -55.50 -51.85 4.76
C GLU A 797 -56.56 -50.95 4.11
N LEU A 798 -56.56 -49.67 4.51
CA LEU A 798 -57.31 -48.63 3.82
C LEU A 798 -56.55 -48.31 2.54
N PHE A 799 -57.03 -48.84 1.42
CA PHE A 799 -56.52 -48.46 0.10
C PHE A 799 -56.58 -46.94 -0.06
N ASP A 800 -55.43 -46.31 -0.36
CA ASP A 800 -55.38 -44.89 -0.72
C ASP A 800 -56.20 -44.69 -2.01
N THR A 801 -57.42 -44.21 -1.83
CA THR A 801 -58.35 -43.94 -2.94
C THR A 801 -58.01 -42.64 -3.68
N THR A 802 -57.10 -41.82 -3.14
CA THR A 802 -56.84 -40.45 -3.60
C THR A 802 -55.52 -40.29 -4.35
N GLN A 803 -54.61 -41.26 -4.25
CA GLN A 803 -53.28 -41.25 -4.90
C GLN A 803 -52.41 -40.05 -4.51
N GLN A 804 -52.64 -39.45 -3.33
CA GLN A 804 -51.94 -38.23 -2.87
C GLN A 804 -50.65 -38.51 -2.09
N GLU A 805 -50.22 -39.78 -1.96
CA GLU A 805 -48.97 -40.25 -1.31
C GLU A 805 -48.75 -39.71 0.14
N LEU A 806 -49.81 -39.34 0.87
CA LEU A 806 -49.75 -38.97 2.30
C LEU A 806 -50.16 -40.16 3.17
N ASP A 807 -49.35 -40.51 4.17
CA ASP A 807 -49.70 -41.57 5.12
C ASP A 807 -50.89 -41.13 5.99
N ILE A 808 -51.83 -42.05 6.23
CA ILE A 808 -52.98 -41.83 7.10
C ILE A 808 -52.52 -41.51 8.53
N SER A 809 -51.40 -42.10 8.99
CA SER A 809 -50.84 -41.79 10.31
C SER A 809 -50.41 -40.33 10.42
N ASP A 810 -49.72 -39.81 9.40
CA ASP A 810 -49.23 -38.43 9.36
C ASP A 810 -50.39 -37.44 9.27
N ALA A 811 -51.37 -37.74 8.42
CA ALA A 811 -52.56 -36.93 8.26
C ALA A 811 -53.40 -36.88 9.54
N ALA A 812 -53.59 -38.03 10.21
CA ALA A 812 -54.30 -38.11 11.49
C ALA A 812 -53.58 -37.29 12.58
N TYR A 813 -52.25 -37.42 12.66
CA TYR A 813 -51.42 -36.65 13.58
C TYR A 813 -51.55 -35.12 13.36
N PHE A 814 -51.48 -34.64 12.12
CA PHE A 814 -51.67 -33.21 11.84
C PHE A 814 -53.08 -32.72 12.14
N LEU A 815 -54.11 -33.54 11.86
CA LEU A 815 -55.49 -33.21 12.18
C LEU A 815 -55.76 -33.18 13.69
N GLU A 816 -55.07 -34.01 14.47
CA GLU A 816 -55.13 -33.97 15.94
C GLU A 816 -54.56 -32.66 16.48
N ILE A 817 -53.38 -32.23 16.01
CA ILE A 817 -52.81 -30.92 16.39
C ILE A 817 -53.76 -29.79 15.99
N PHE A 818 -54.34 -29.85 14.78
CA PHE A 818 -55.31 -28.85 14.34
C PHE A 818 -56.58 -28.82 15.19
N ALA A 819 -57.04 -29.96 15.72
CA ALA A 819 -58.16 -29.99 16.65
C ALA A 819 -57.81 -29.29 17.97
N GLU A 820 -56.61 -29.52 18.53
CA GLU A 820 -56.14 -28.81 19.72
C GLU A 820 -56.03 -27.30 19.50
N VAL A 821 -55.51 -26.90 18.34
CA VAL A 821 -55.37 -25.49 17.95
C VAL A 821 -56.74 -24.84 17.75
N ALA A 822 -57.71 -25.55 17.16
CA ALA A 822 -59.07 -25.06 16.98
C ALA A 822 -59.79 -24.83 18.32
N ASP A 823 -59.57 -25.69 19.32
CA ASP A 823 -60.11 -25.51 20.68
C ASP A 823 -59.68 -24.17 21.30
N VAL A 824 -58.43 -23.77 21.07
CA VAL A 824 -57.89 -22.53 21.64
C VAL A 824 -58.22 -21.32 20.75
N PHE A 825 -57.93 -21.39 19.45
CA PHE A 825 -57.98 -20.22 18.56
C PHE A 825 -59.33 -19.99 17.88
N ILE A 826 -60.22 -20.98 17.82
CA ILE A 826 -61.54 -20.86 17.18
C ILE A 826 -62.65 -20.87 18.22
N PHE A 827 -62.63 -21.80 19.18
CA PHE A 827 -63.72 -21.92 20.17
C PHE A 827 -63.56 -21.04 21.41
N THR A 828 -62.33 -20.70 21.79
CA THR A 828 -62.05 -19.88 23.00
C THR A 828 -61.71 -18.43 22.68
N SER A 829 -61.21 -18.16 21.47
CA SER A 829 -60.77 -16.83 21.04
C SER A 829 -61.93 -15.87 20.72
N PRO A 830 -61.82 -14.55 21.02
CA PRO A 830 -62.80 -13.54 20.63
C PRO A 830 -62.78 -13.16 19.13
N LEU A 831 -62.06 -13.93 18.29
CA LEU A 831 -61.80 -13.61 16.89
C LEU A 831 -63.07 -13.63 16.03
N THR A 832 -63.29 -12.56 15.26
CA THR A 832 -64.42 -12.47 14.32
C THR A 832 -64.15 -13.30 13.06
N LEU A 833 -64.65 -14.53 13.01
CA LEU A 833 -64.44 -15.43 11.87
C LEU A 833 -65.00 -14.90 10.53
N ASN A 834 -66.02 -14.05 10.56
CA ASN A 834 -66.62 -13.48 9.35
C ASN A 834 -65.63 -12.70 8.49
N GLU A 835 -64.71 -11.95 9.11
CA GLU A 835 -63.70 -11.16 8.38
C GLU A 835 -62.67 -12.07 7.71
N LEU A 836 -62.25 -13.12 8.41
CA LEU A 836 -61.31 -14.12 7.88
C LEU A 836 -61.92 -14.95 6.75
N GLU A 837 -63.20 -15.26 6.86
CA GLU A 837 -63.96 -15.96 5.81
C GLU A 837 -64.09 -15.08 4.56
N GLN A 838 -64.36 -13.79 4.72
CA GLN A 838 -64.39 -12.84 3.58
C GLN A 838 -63.01 -12.74 2.90
N GLU A 839 -61.92 -12.68 3.66
CA GLU A 839 -60.56 -12.62 3.09
C GLU A 839 -60.22 -13.87 2.23
N LYS A 840 -60.80 -15.03 2.56
CA LYS A 840 -60.65 -16.28 1.78
C LYS A 840 -61.73 -16.51 0.74
N ASN A 841 -62.67 -15.58 0.53
CA ASN A 841 -63.88 -15.80 -0.28
C ASN A 841 -64.67 -17.05 0.14
N MET A 842 -64.70 -17.35 1.45
CA MET A 842 -65.45 -18.46 2.02
C MET A 842 -66.87 -18.04 2.41
N PRO A 843 -67.86 -18.95 2.28
CA PRO A 843 -69.21 -18.68 2.75
C PRO A 843 -69.25 -18.60 4.27
N ALA A 844 -70.14 -17.75 4.80
CA ALA A 844 -70.28 -17.53 6.25
C ALA A 844 -70.40 -18.85 7.05
N GLY A 845 -69.64 -18.95 8.14
CA GLY A 845 -69.51 -20.13 8.99
C GLY A 845 -68.70 -21.29 8.39
N GLY A 846 -67.99 -21.08 7.28
CA GLY A 846 -67.14 -22.09 6.64
C GLY A 846 -66.01 -22.60 7.54
N ILE A 847 -65.30 -21.71 8.23
CA ILE A 847 -64.21 -22.08 9.14
C ILE A 847 -64.78 -22.81 10.35
N LEU A 848 -65.90 -22.32 10.90
CA LEU A 848 -66.57 -22.97 12.03
C LEU A 848 -67.05 -24.39 11.66
N ARG A 849 -67.58 -24.60 10.45
CA ARG A 849 -67.95 -25.94 9.96
C ARG A 849 -66.74 -26.86 9.77
N GLN A 850 -65.59 -26.35 9.34
CA GLN A 850 -64.34 -27.13 9.30
C GLN A 850 -63.91 -27.56 10.71
N ALA A 851 -63.89 -26.63 11.67
CA ALA A 851 -63.52 -26.90 13.06
C ALA A 851 -64.47 -27.91 13.74
N LEU A 852 -65.78 -27.73 13.60
CA LEU A 852 -66.78 -28.64 14.17
C LEU A 852 -66.69 -30.06 13.58
N ARG A 853 -66.38 -30.20 12.28
CA ARG A 853 -66.19 -31.53 11.64
C ARG A 853 -65.02 -32.29 12.25
N LEU A 854 -63.92 -31.60 12.56
CA LEU A 854 -62.76 -32.23 13.20
C LEU A 854 -63.01 -32.55 14.67
N SER A 855 -63.60 -31.62 15.44
CA SER A 855 -63.83 -31.80 16.88
C SER A 855 -64.93 -32.83 17.21
N SER A 856 -65.92 -33.01 16.33
CA SER A 856 -66.97 -34.03 16.48
C SER A 856 -66.54 -35.41 15.96
N GLY A 857 -65.64 -35.47 14.97
CA GLY A 857 -65.16 -36.72 14.37
C GLY A 857 -64.03 -37.41 15.16
N LEU A 858 -63.00 -36.67 15.61
CA LEU A 858 -61.79 -37.29 16.17
C LEU A 858 -61.83 -37.52 17.70
N ARG A 859 -62.63 -36.75 18.46
CA ARG A 859 -62.72 -36.86 19.93
C ARG A 859 -63.26 -38.19 20.49
N PRO A 860 -64.26 -38.87 19.87
CA PRO A 860 -64.76 -40.14 20.39
C PRO A 860 -63.73 -41.29 20.34
N ALA A 861 -62.65 -41.13 19.56
CA ALA A 861 -61.62 -42.13 19.37
C ALA A 861 -60.41 -41.98 20.31
N ALA A 862 -59.92 -40.75 20.53
CA ALA A 862 -58.74 -40.49 21.37
C ALA A 862 -58.97 -40.75 22.88
N SER A 863 -60.21 -40.58 23.37
CA SER A 863 -60.56 -40.82 24.79
C SER A 863 -60.52 -42.30 25.22
N LYS A 864 -60.25 -43.24 24.31
CA LYS A 864 -60.09 -44.67 24.64
C LYS A 864 -58.64 -45.11 24.81
N HIS A 865 -57.64 -44.30 24.45
CA HIS A 865 -56.22 -44.68 24.53
C HIS A 865 -55.46 -44.07 25.72
N THR A 866 -56.07 -43.16 26.49
CA THR A 866 -55.47 -42.59 27.72
C THR A 866 -55.85 -43.32 29.01
N SER A 867 -56.50 -44.49 28.90
CA SER A 867 -56.71 -45.42 30.02
C SER A 867 -56.19 -46.83 29.67
N ALA A 868 -54.87 -46.96 29.54
CA ALA A 868 -54.13 -48.22 29.66
C ALA A 868 -52.72 -47.94 30.16
#